data_AF-A0A101TCX9-F1
#
_entry.id   AF-A0A101TCX9-F1
#
_cell.length_a   1.000
_cell.length_b   1.000
_cell.length_c   1.000
_cell.angle_alpha   90.00
_cell.angle_beta   90.00
_cell.angle_gamma   90.00
#
_symmetry.space_group_name_H-M   'P 1'
#
loop_
_entity.id
_entity.type
_entity.pdbx_description
1 polymer ?
#
loop_
_entity_poly.entity_id
_entity_poly.type
_entity_poly.pdbx_seq_one_letter_code
_entity_poly.pdbx_strand_id
1 'polypeptide(L)'
;MEDVRELLAEYGQCHSTELSEPDRHRLLVDVVIALIRRTDEEATVDHRAPDEPTVFFELAGRDYAITVTSASGPDVAKAARAAARARDQRGLGPGVRWVLVCARTPGRAVDDGLRAALSGHGVLLDRDHLEAALCGLAPLATLVRSAFRMPRSPYTPLHELLLQEPEEPIPALSLPTRPAGPVTVSARTAPGITASVVLAGEDWLLRPNGLAWESPARALITTESGLVDVDLQRGGVRWRLPLPGVHGAAVVLPGGGVCVLCGSAVVMSRDGVVRAVGGGFEANSSLVLGPDASMWVLSGSGATFGAGTGSTLALTQLGDQVGDQRRFSIAFDAAVRSAAWLDGRRFFLAASGHSAVVDLAVGTSVGGREEWMQTPVSYPGHIARSDSGIVLVAGRAGSGIGVEVHTLDAAVRKDDPVAEVQLGEVLGLAQSREGGPAYLLGSLPTNDIGTVHPVLMKITGHFPSGSPALEEKHTPPPAADPYAAVRQQARGVKKDYALEKFPLPDGEGGMGIVHQAVHKPTNTVVAFKKPRSLRENLTARMLREIEVAQALGGNRHVMPVLDFSPRAEWFVMPLAQATAEHLQPQLQDDGQELRALVDAVAAALADAHRLDYLHRDIKPANILQLHGRWVLGDWGIVRRPRGQTTNPKRTGTKIGTAEFGAPELSIAPHHATPASDIYSLGKVIGWLLTGTDPEPNIPLLPPPGPWRSVVRQCCFRDPSQRPQTIAEFLDLVEREASQDLDLPVARAQQLVAAAEEGDTSAASQLLSLAADHGDDYELYLDVLPRLDIDLTAPLLLANTEQALSLIHAITGHVQGDGTGWPHWNESKRAIAWLRGIARHAAREEEWDVLEEAARGMCTWDAASNEFDQQIATRDWLRHLHGQAAQILASVLREHPGSARYYYELTGERGVDIAIRSAINSAASK
;
A
#
# COMPACT_ATOMS: atom_id res chain seq x y z
N MET A 1 11.13 1.44 15.82
CA MET A 1 10.77 2.83 15.46
C MET A 1 10.25 3.61 16.66
N GLU A 2 9.37 3.01 17.47
CA GLU A 2 8.90 3.58 18.73
C GLU A 2 10.06 3.91 19.68
N ASP A 3 11.04 3.02 19.83
CA ASP A 3 12.26 3.24 20.61
C ASP A 3 13.10 4.47 20.14
N VAL A 4 13.11 4.77 18.84
CA VAL A 4 13.83 5.96 18.31
C VAL A 4 13.12 7.24 18.75
N ARG A 5 11.78 7.21 18.75
CA ARG A 5 10.96 8.37 19.12
C ARG A 5 11.07 8.66 20.62
N GLU A 6 11.11 7.61 21.44
CA GLU A 6 11.36 7.72 22.87
C GLU A 6 12.74 8.33 23.15
N LEU A 7 13.79 7.83 22.49
CA LEU A 7 15.14 8.39 22.61
C LEU A 7 15.24 9.86 22.18
N LEU A 8 14.52 10.26 21.13
CA LEU A 8 14.45 11.67 20.70
C LEU A 8 13.76 12.55 21.75
N ALA A 9 12.68 12.05 22.36
CA ALA A 9 11.98 12.76 23.43
C ALA A 9 12.83 12.89 24.70
N GLU A 10 13.56 11.84 25.08
CA GLU A 10 14.55 11.87 26.17
C GLU A 10 15.67 12.85 25.87
N TYR A 11 16.21 12.84 24.65
CA TYR A 11 17.24 13.81 24.24
C TYR A 11 16.73 15.26 24.32
N GLY A 12 15.48 15.53 23.92
CA GLY A 12 14.86 16.85 24.07
C GLY A 12 14.83 17.35 25.52
N GLN A 13 14.64 16.45 26.50
CA GLN A 13 14.70 16.81 27.92
C GLN A 13 16.12 17.23 28.37
N CYS A 14 17.19 16.77 27.69
CA CYS A 14 18.55 17.27 27.93
C CYS A 14 18.69 18.77 27.65
N HIS A 15 17.74 19.39 26.94
CA HIS A 15 17.71 20.83 26.68
C HIS A 15 16.80 21.60 27.65
N SER A 16 16.01 20.90 28.47
CA SER A 16 15.06 21.52 29.41
C SER A 16 15.76 22.33 30.50
N THR A 17 15.19 23.49 30.82
CA THR A 17 15.61 24.31 31.97
C THR A 17 15.06 23.80 33.30
N GLU A 18 14.16 22.80 33.28
CA GLU A 18 13.52 22.24 34.48
C GLU A 18 14.41 21.21 35.19
N LEU A 19 15.32 20.57 34.45
CA LEU A 19 16.27 19.59 34.99
C LEU A 19 17.57 20.26 35.50
N SER A 20 18.16 19.69 36.55
CA SER A 20 19.45 20.12 37.06
C SER A 20 20.59 19.73 36.10
N GLU A 21 21.73 20.44 36.15
CA GLU A 21 22.93 20.13 35.34
C GLU A 21 23.37 18.65 35.44
N PRO A 22 23.48 18.04 36.65
CA PRO A 22 23.80 16.61 36.80
C PRO A 22 22.76 15.68 36.17
N ASP A 23 21.47 15.99 36.30
CA ASP A 23 20.41 15.14 35.76
C ASP A 23 20.42 15.15 34.23
N ARG A 24 20.62 16.33 33.62
CA ARG A 24 20.80 16.45 32.17
C ARG A 24 22.01 15.68 31.67
N HIS A 25 23.12 15.73 32.42
CA HIS A 25 24.32 14.98 32.08
C HIS A 25 24.10 13.47 32.12
N ARG A 26 23.41 12.98 33.16
CA ARG A 26 23.06 11.57 33.29
C ARG A 26 22.16 11.10 32.15
N LEU A 27 21.12 11.86 31.83
CA LEU A 27 20.21 11.54 30.73
C LEU A 27 20.94 11.47 29.38
N LEU A 28 21.85 12.40 29.12
CA LEU A 28 22.70 12.39 27.93
C LEU A 28 23.57 11.13 27.84
N VAL A 29 24.11 10.67 28.97
CA VAL A 29 24.89 9.42 29.03
C VAL A 29 24.00 8.21 28.71
N ASP A 30 22.80 8.16 29.29
CA ASP A 30 21.83 7.09 29.04
C ASP A 30 21.44 7.02 27.56
N VAL A 31 21.23 8.18 26.92
CA VAL A 31 21.00 8.29 25.47
C VAL A 31 22.18 7.73 24.66
N VAL A 32 23.43 8.08 25.01
CA VAL A 32 24.62 7.56 24.33
C VAL A 32 24.76 6.03 24.50
N ILE A 33 24.47 5.51 25.69
CA ILE A 33 24.47 4.06 25.95
C ILE A 33 23.44 3.37 25.05
N ALA A 34 22.22 3.90 24.98
CA ALA A 34 21.17 3.35 24.15
C ALA A 34 21.55 3.34 22.65
N LEU A 35 22.20 4.40 22.16
CA LEU A 35 22.69 4.44 20.77
C LEU A 35 23.76 3.38 20.47
N ILE A 36 24.67 3.11 21.41
CA ILE A 36 25.70 2.08 21.24
C ILE A 36 25.11 0.68 21.31
N ARG A 37 24.21 0.42 22.26
CA ARG A 37 23.55 -0.89 22.43
C ARG A 37 22.74 -1.34 21.22
N ARG A 38 22.32 -0.41 20.37
CA ARG A 38 21.65 -0.72 19.10
C ARG A 38 22.59 -1.27 18.02
N THR A 39 23.91 -1.13 18.21
CA THR A 39 24.92 -1.71 17.31
C THR A 39 25.69 -2.85 17.98
N ASP A 40 25.88 -2.80 19.30
CA ASP A 40 26.60 -3.78 20.10
C ASP A 40 25.84 -4.02 21.42
N GLU A 41 25.07 -5.11 21.50
CA GLU A 41 24.25 -5.44 22.68
C GLU A 41 25.09 -5.71 23.93
N GLU A 42 26.35 -6.13 23.77
CA GLU A 42 27.27 -6.46 24.86
C GLU A 42 28.00 -5.23 25.45
N ALA A 43 27.64 -4.02 25.01
CA ALA A 43 28.24 -2.78 25.52
C ALA A 43 28.07 -2.62 27.04
N THR A 44 29.19 -2.45 27.74
CA THR A 44 29.26 -2.34 29.20
C THR A 44 29.49 -0.89 29.65
N VAL A 45 29.03 -0.55 30.85
CA VAL A 45 29.12 0.81 31.41
C VAL A 45 29.89 0.76 32.72
N ASP A 46 30.95 1.57 32.82
CA ASP A 46 31.72 1.71 34.06
C ASP A 46 31.32 3.00 34.81
N HIS A 47 30.72 2.81 35.98
CA HIS A 47 30.25 3.87 36.86
C HIS A 47 31.21 4.22 38.00
N ARG A 48 32.47 3.75 37.98
CA ARG A 48 33.44 3.97 39.08
C ARG A 48 33.71 5.44 39.42
N ALA A 49 33.35 6.39 38.55
CA ALA A 49 33.27 7.82 38.87
C ALA A 49 31.87 8.36 38.50
N PRO A 50 31.05 8.85 39.45
CA PRO A 50 29.69 9.31 39.18
C PRO A 50 29.62 10.48 38.19
N ASP A 51 30.66 11.33 38.17
CA ASP A 51 30.67 12.59 37.42
C ASP A 51 31.18 12.44 35.97
N GLU A 52 31.76 11.30 35.60
CA GLU A 52 32.30 11.00 34.26
C GLU A 52 32.19 9.50 33.93
N PRO A 53 30.96 8.98 33.72
CA PRO A 53 30.75 7.59 33.32
C PRO A 53 31.40 7.31 31.97
N THR A 54 31.94 6.10 31.80
CA THR A 54 32.61 5.68 30.55
C THR A 54 31.98 4.42 30.02
N VAL A 55 31.59 4.46 28.76
CA VAL A 55 30.95 3.35 28.05
C VAL A 55 32.02 2.59 27.29
N PHE A 56 32.12 1.28 27.52
CA PHE A 56 33.06 0.37 26.87
C PHE A 56 32.30 -0.55 25.92
N PHE A 57 32.77 -0.66 24.69
CA PHE A 57 32.13 -1.49 23.66
C PHE A 57 33.15 -2.00 22.63
N GLU A 58 32.81 -3.09 21.95
CA GLU A 58 33.65 -3.67 20.91
C GLU A 58 33.05 -3.37 19.54
N LEU A 59 33.88 -2.91 18.59
CA LEU A 59 33.43 -2.73 17.21
C LEU A 59 34.43 -3.32 16.24
N ALA A 60 34.02 -4.44 15.62
CA ALA A 60 34.81 -5.20 14.65
C ALA A 60 36.18 -5.64 15.20
N GLY A 61 36.22 -6.27 16.37
CA GLY A 61 37.46 -6.79 16.97
C GLY A 61 38.35 -5.75 17.62
N ARG A 62 37.82 -4.56 17.94
CA ARG A 62 38.57 -3.46 18.56
C ARG A 62 37.78 -2.81 19.69
N ASP A 63 38.47 -2.54 20.79
CA ASP A 63 37.88 -1.93 21.97
C ASP A 63 37.83 -0.40 21.88
N TYR A 64 36.69 0.16 22.25
CA TYR A 64 36.45 1.61 22.32
C TYR A 64 35.95 2.01 23.71
N ALA A 65 36.33 3.22 24.12
CA ALA A 65 35.85 3.86 25.35
C ALA A 65 35.25 5.23 25.01
N ILE A 66 33.97 5.45 25.31
CA ILE A 66 33.28 6.74 25.16
C ILE A 66 33.17 7.45 26.50
N THR A 67 33.62 8.71 26.53
CA THR A 67 33.32 9.65 27.62
C THR A 67 32.40 10.74 27.10
N VAL A 68 31.39 11.12 27.88
CA VAL A 68 30.40 12.14 27.50
C VAL A 68 30.68 13.42 28.28
N THR A 69 30.51 14.59 27.66
CA THR A 69 30.62 15.90 28.31
C THR A 69 29.56 16.89 27.84
N SER A 70 29.06 17.71 28.77
CA SER A 70 28.11 18.80 28.52
C SER A 70 28.78 20.19 28.41
N ALA A 71 30.12 20.26 28.52
CA ALA A 71 30.89 21.50 28.48
C ALA A 71 30.72 22.28 27.16
N SER A 72 30.97 23.59 27.19
CA SER A 72 30.78 24.48 26.03
C SER A 72 31.97 25.42 25.81
N GLY A 73 32.24 25.77 24.55
CA GLY A 73 33.29 26.72 24.18
C GLY A 73 34.68 26.32 24.74
N PRO A 74 35.43 27.25 25.37
CA PRO A 74 36.78 26.96 25.86
C PRO A 74 36.82 25.93 27.01
N ASP A 75 35.69 25.69 27.69
CA ASP A 75 35.61 24.68 28.76
C ASP A 75 35.64 23.25 28.22
N VAL A 76 35.37 23.03 26.92
CA VAL A 76 35.50 21.71 26.28
C VAL A 76 36.94 21.21 26.36
N ALA A 77 37.92 22.08 26.13
CA ALA A 77 39.33 21.72 26.25
C ALA A 77 39.73 21.37 27.69
N LYS A 78 39.10 22.02 28.69
CA LYS A 78 39.30 21.71 30.11
C LYS A 78 38.69 20.35 30.47
N ALA A 79 37.45 20.10 30.03
CA ALA A 79 36.78 18.81 30.21
C ALA A 79 37.54 17.68 29.51
N ALA A 80 38.01 17.89 28.27
CA ALA A 80 38.82 16.92 27.54
C ALA A 80 40.12 16.58 28.27
N ARG A 81 40.80 17.57 28.88
CA ARG A 81 42.00 17.33 29.71
C ARG A 81 41.68 16.58 31.01
N ALA A 82 40.54 16.87 31.65
CA ALA A 82 40.10 16.15 32.84
C ALA A 82 39.80 14.68 32.51
N ALA A 83 39.00 14.44 31.46
CA ALA A 83 38.68 13.12 30.96
C ALA A 83 39.93 12.34 30.52
N ALA A 84 40.87 12.98 29.82
CA ALA A 84 42.15 12.35 29.44
C ALA A 84 43.00 11.97 30.67
N ARG A 85 43.04 12.80 31.72
CA ARG A 85 43.73 12.46 32.97
C ARG A 85 43.05 11.32 33.72
N ALA A 86 41.71 11.33 33.79
CA ALA A 86 40.93 10.26 34.40
C ALA A 86 41.16 8.93 33.67
N ARG A 87 41.20 8.97 32.34
CA ARG A 87 41.55 7.84 31.47
C ARG A 87 42.94 7.28 31.78
N ASP A 88 43.95 8.13 31.84
CA ASP A 88 45.33 7.71 32.11
C ASP A 88 45.47 7.12 33.53
N GLN A 89 44.73 7.65 34.51
CA GLN A 89 44.67 7.10 35.87
C GLN A 89 43.95 5.74 35.95
N ARG A 90 42.94 5.51 35.10
CA ARG A 90 42.19 4.24 35.04
C ARG A 90 42.97 3.12 34.35
N GLY A 91 44.02 3.46 33.58
CA GLY A 91 44.86 2.48 32.90
C GLY A 91 44.10 1.72 31.80
N LEU A 92 43.56 2.44 30.82
CA LEU A 92 43.00 1.80 29.62
C LEU A 92 44.03 0.82 29.03
N GLY A 93 43.59 -0.41 28.74
CA GLY A 93 44.45 -1.44 28.19
C GLY A 93 45.18 -0.98 26.91
N PRO A 94 46.37 -1.52 26.63
CA PRO A 94 47.09 -1.17 25.41
C PRO A 94 46.24 -1.50 24.17
N GLY A 95 45.85 -0.46 23.40
CA GLY A 95 45.08 -0.60 22.17
C GLY A 95 43.64 -0.06 22.19
N VAL A 96 43.10 0.29 23.36
CA VAL A 96 41.74 0.86 23.47
C VAL A 96 41.69 2.27 22.85
N ARG A 97 40.72 2.51 21.97
CA ARG A 97 40.50 3.80 21.30
C ARG A 97 39.54 4.68 22.10
N TRP A 98 39.88 5.95 22.26
CA TRP A 98 39.08 6.86 23.10
C TRP A 98 38.25 7.83 22.27
N VAL A 99 36.97 7.96 22.62
CA VAL A 99 36.01 8.87 22.00
C VAL A 99 35.49 9.83 23.06
N LEU A 100 35.58 11.13 22.80
CA LEU A 100 34.91 12.15 23.58
C LEU A 100 33.65 12.60 22.83
N VAL A 101 32.47 12.41 23.41
CA VAL A 101 31.19 12.90 22.88
C VAL A 101 30.81 14.19 23.62
N CYS A 102 30.62 15.27 22.88
CA CYS A 102 30.22 16.57 23.42
C CYS A 102 28.83 16.96 22.92
N ALA A 103 27.89 17.22 23.84
CA ALA A 103 26.52 17.58 23.48
C ALA A 103 26.34 19.02 22.95
N ARG A 104 27.44 19.77 22.77
CA ARG A 104 27.41 21.12 22.21
C ARG A 104 28.43 21.21 21.09
N THR A 105 28.12 21.97 20.04
CA THR A 105 29.05 22.20 18.95
C THR A 105 30.23 23.01 19.51
N PRO A 106 31.47 22.49 19.51
CA PRO A 106 32.62 23.33 19.74
C PRO A 106 32.58 24.38 18.62
N GLY A 107 32.75 25.66 18.94
CA GLY A 107 32.79 26.70 17.92
C GLY A 107 33.84 26.42 16.84
N ARG A 108 33.92 27.28 15.82
CA ARG A 108 34.71 27.10 14.58
C ARG A 108 36.22 26.82 14.71
N ALA A 109 36.79 26.61 15.89
CA ALA A 109 38.17 26.19 16.05
C ALA A 109 38.31 25.17 17.19
N VAL A 110 38.65 23.92 16.84
CA VAL A 110 39.38 23.03 17.76
C VAL A 110 40.72 23.69 18.02
N ASP A 111 40.83 24.38 19.16
CA ASP A 111 42.05 25.06 19.58
C ASP A 111 43.20 24.07 19.80
N ASP A 112 44.44 24.58 19.82
CA ASP A 112 45.63 23.74 20.03
C ASP A 112 45.58 23.00 21.39
N GLY A 113 44.87 23.55 22.38
CA GLY A 113 44.70 22.95 23.69
C GLY A 113 43.83 21.69 23.67
N LEU A 114 42.78 21.66 22.86
CA LEU A 114 41.91 20.51 22.64
C LEU A 114 42.61 19.46 21.75
N ARG A 115 43.35 19.89 20.73
CA ARG A 115 44.19 18.96 19.93
C ARG A 115 45.25 18.29 20.78
N ALA A 116 45.91 19.03 21.66
CA ALA A 116 46.89 18.49 22.59
C ALA A 116 46.24 17.50 23.59
N ALA A 117 45.04 17.80 24.09
CA ALA A 117 44.32 16.92 25.01
C ALA A 117 43.91 15.58 24.36
N LEU A 118 43.58 15.60 23.07
CA LEU A 118 43.19 14.41 22.29
C LEU A 118 44.38 13.69 21.63
N SER A 119 45.59 14.28 21.73
CA SER A 119 46.78 13.76 21.06
C SER A 119 47.14 12.35 21.57
N GLY A 120 47.36 11.42 20.65
CA GLY A 120 47.78 10.05 20.96
C GLY A 120 46.68 8.98 21.10
N HIS A 121 45.54 9.11 20.38
CA HIS A 121 44.49 8.08 20.09
C HIS A 121 43.03 8.51 20.46
N GLY A 122 42.77 9.79 20.72
CA GLY A 122 41.42 10.31 20.99
C GLY A 122 40.76 10.97 19.76
N VAL A 123 39.44 10.80 19.61
CA VAL A 123 38.61 11.57 18.66
C VAL A 123 37.45 12.27 19.37
N LEU A 124 37.06 13.44 18.86
CA LEU A 124 35.90 14.21 19.33
C LEU A 124 34.73 14.04 18.38
N LEU A 125 33.57 13.66 18.92
CA LEU A 125 32.27 13.77 18.27
C LEU A 125 31.48 14.87 18.98
N ASP A 126 30.99 15.84 18.23
CA ASP A 126 30.21 16.95 18.76
C ASP A 126 28.69 16.71 18.67
N ARG A 127 27.93 17.75 18.98
CA ARG A 127 26.46 17.77 18.89
C ARG A 127 25.97 17.29 17.52
N ASP A 128 26.55 17.78 16.44
CA ASP A 128 26.08 17.50 15.08
C ASP A 128 26.23 15.99 14.78
N HIS A 129 27.30 15.34 15.28
CA HIS A 129 27.49 13.88 15.19
C HIS A 129 26.49 13.08 16.03
N LEU A 130 26.23 13.53 17.26
CA LEU A 130 25.28 12.87 18.15
C LEU A 130 23.86 12.96 17.60
N GLU A 131 23.44 14.14 17.13
CA GLU A 131 22.13 14.37 16.52
C GLU A 131 21.98 13.56 15.22
N ALA A 132 23.04 13.42 14.41
CA ALA A 132 23.02 12.52 13.26
C ALA A 132 22.73 11.07 13.66
N ALA A 133 23.33 10.59 14.75
CA ALA A 133 23.06 9.24 15.25
C ALA A 133 21.64 9.09 15.83
N LEU A 134 21.18 10.07 16.59
CA LEU A 134 19.83 10.09 17.18
C LEU A 134 18.74 10.09 16.13
N CYS A 135 18.91 10.93 15.11
CA CYS A 135 17.93 11.05 14.04
C CYS A 135 17.93 9.86 13.08
N GLY A 136 18.93 8.97 13.17
CA GLY A 136 19.06 7.80 12.30
C GLY A 136 19.75 8.08 10.97
N LEU A 137 20.52 9.17 10.86
CA LEU A 137 21.32 9.50 9.67
C LEU A 137 22.52 8.56 9.52
N ALA A 138 23.19 8.23 10.61
CA ALA A 138 24.29 7.27 10.64
C ALA A 138 24.43 6.65 12.04
N PRO A 139 24.62 5.34 12.19
CA PRO A 139 24.84 4.74 13.51
C PRO A 139 26.05 5.37 14.23
N LEU A 140 25.95 5.61 15.54
CA LEU A 140 27.02 6.24 16.33
C LEU A 140 28.34 5.46 16.21
N ALA A 141 28.27 4.14 16.25
CA ALA A 141 29.43 3.25 16.06
C ALA A 141 30.11 3.45 14.69
N THR A 142 29.33 3.68 13.63
CA THR A 142 29.86 3.97 12.29
C THR A 142 30.55 5.33 12.24
N LEU A 143 29.97 6.37 12.86
CA LEU A 143 30.61 7.68 12.98
C LEU A 143 31.93 7.61 13.76
N VAL A 144 31.96 6.86 14.87
CA VAL A 144 33.19 6.59 15.63
C VAL A 144 34.25 5.96 14.74
N ARG A 145 33.89 4.89 14.01
CA ARG A 145 34.81 4.18 13.11
C ARG A 145 35.35 5.08 12.01
N SER A 146 34.49 5.90 11.40
CA SER A 146 34.87 6.83 10.32
C SER A 146 35.80 7.93 10.84
N ALA A 147 35.52 8.51 12.02
CA ALA A 147 36.39 9.50 12.64
C ALA A 147 37.82 8.97 12.86
N PHE A 148 37.97 7.69 13.24
CA PHE A 148 39.29 7.06 13.40
C PHE A 148 40.00 6.66 12.10
N ARG A 149 39.31 6.65 10.95
CA ARG A 149 39.93 6.39 9.64
C ARG A 149 40.57 7.65 9.05
N MET A 150 40.17 8.83 9.49
CA MET A 150 40.70 10.09 8.99
C MET A 150 42.14 10.33 9.52
N PRO A 151 43.13 10.50 8.63
CA PRO A 151 44.51 10.65 9.06
C PRO A 151 44.73 12.01 9.75
N ARG A 152 45.18 11.96 11.02
CA ARG A 152 45.83 13.06 11.78
C ARG A 152 44.96 14.19 12.33
N SER A 153 43.63 14.12 12.25
CA SER A 153 42.77 15.11 12.94
C SER A 153 42.03 14.48 14.12
N PRO A 154 42.10 15.05 15.34
CA PRO A 154 41.32 14.59 16.49
C PRO A 154 39.83 14.97 16.38
N TYR A 155 39.45 15.74 15.36
CA TYR A 155 38.08 16.15 15.08
C TYR A 155 37.88 16.26 13.57
N THR A 156 36.82 15.64 13.06
CA THR A 156 36.40 15.76 11.66
C THR A 156 34.96 16.26 11.69
N PRO A 157 34.60 17.35 11.01
CA PRO A 157 33.20 17.79 10.92
C PRO A 157 32.30 16.71 10.32
N LEU A 158 31.04 16.66 10.74
CA LEU A 158 30.09 15.65 10.27
C LEU A 158 30.00 15.55 8.75
N HIS A 159 29.94 16.69 8.05
CA HIS A 159 29.80 16.72 6.59
C HIS A 159 31.02 16.09 5.88
N GLU A 160 32.22 16.18 6.42
CA GLU A 160 33.41 15.51 5.85
C GLU A 160 33.40 13.99 6.08
N LEU A 161 32.64 13.49 7.08
CA LEU A 161 32.49 12.06 7.33
C LEU A 161 31.37 11.42 6.49
N LEU A 162 30.32 12.20 6.18
CA LEU A 162 29.13 11.70 5.50
C LEU A 162 29.15 11.91 3.99
N LEU A 163 29.67 13.04 3.52
CA LEU A 163 29.62 13.39 2.10
C LEU A 163 30.68 12.62 1.34
N GLN A 164 30.24 11.86 0.33
CA GLN A 164 31.09 11.06 -0.54
C GLN A 164 30.65 11.33 -1.96
N GLU A 165 31.51 11.94 -2.78
CA GLU A 165 31.23 12.08 -4.21
C GLU A 165 31.09 10.68 -4.83
N PRO A 166 29.95 10.37 -5.48
CA PRO A 166 29.75 9.08 -6.14
C PRO A 166 30.80 8.82 -7.23
N GLU A 167 31.17 7.55 -7.41
CA GLU A 167 32.13 7.15 -8.45
C GLU A 167 31.59 7.38 -9.87
N GLU A 168 30.26 7.30 -10.05
CA GLU A 168 29.61 7.51 -11.34
C GLU A 168 29.25 9.00 -11.57
N PRO A 169 29.65 9.58 -12.72
CA PRO A 169 29.24 10.93 -13.08
C PRO A 169 27.74 10.97 -13.41
N ILE A 170 27.04 11.99 -12.90
CA ILE A 170 25.62 12.19 -13.22
C ILE A 170 25.49 12.58 -14.70
N PRO A 171 24.66 11.88 -15.50
CA PRO A 171 24.43 12.27 -16.89
C PRO A 171 23.77 13.65 -16.97
N ALA A 172 24.24 14.49 -17.89
CA ALA A 172 23.71 15.83 -18.06
C ALA A 172 22.26 15.81 -18.58
N LEU A 173 21.50 16.84 -18.21
CA LEU A 173 20.22 17.12 -18.86
C LEU A 173 20.49 18.06 -20.02
N SER A 174 20.04 17.76 -21.23
CA SER A 174 20.27 18.60 -22.41
C SER A 174 19.04 19.40 -22.77
N LEU A 175 19.28 20.60 -23.31
CA LEU A 175 18.23 21.34 -24.01
C LEU A 175 17.75 20.51 -25.21
N PRO A 176 16.43 20.48 -25.49
CA PRO A 176 15.85 19.65 -26.56
C PRO A 176 16.33 20.00 -27.98
N THR A 177 17.08 21.09 -28.17
CA THR A 177 17.66 21.55 -29.44
C THR A 177 19.10 21.11 -29.70
N ARG A 178 19.75 20.40 -28.76
CA ARG A 178 21.11 19.82 -28.91
C ARG A 178 21.05 18.36 -29.40
N PRO A 179 22.11 17.82 -30.03
CA PRO A 179 22.01 16.68 -30.92
C PRO A 179 21.94 15.33 -30.16
N ALA A 180 20.79 15.02 -29.58
CA ALA A 180 20.38 13.66 -29.21
C ALA A 180 19.07 13.22 -29.91
N GLY A 181 18.62 13.99 -30.91
CA GLY A 181 17.30 13.86 -31.54
C GLY A 181 16.21 14.60 -30.74
N PRO A 182 15.14 15.10 -31.38
CA PRO A 182 14.09 15.81 -30.65
C PRO A 182 13.31 14.80 -29.80
N VAL A 183 13.61 14.73 -28.50
CA VAL A 183 12.74 14.09 -27.52
C VAL A 183 11.38 14.77 -27.60
N THR A 184 10.44 14.13 -28.26
CA THR A 184 9.11 14.70 -28.54
C THR A 184 8.14 14.12 -27.54
N VAL A 185 7.94 14.82 -26.42
CA VAL A 185 6.89 14.48 -25.46
C VAL A 185 5.59 15.14 -25.91
N SER A 186 4.60 14.30 -26.21
CA SER A 186 3.26 14.78 -26.56
C SER A 186 2.52 15.20 -25.28
N ALA A 187 1.95 16.40 -25.29
CA ALA A 187 1.14 16.92 -24.20
C ALA A 187 -0.16 17.52 -24.73
N ARG A 188 -1.30 17.12 -24.16
CA ARG A 188 -2.59 17.80 -24.33
C ARG A 188 -2.79 18.75 -23.15
N THR A 189 -3.18 19.98 -23.41
CA THR A 189 -3.32 21.02 -22.38
C THR A 189 -4.71 21.66 -22.46
N ALA A 190 -5.22 22.10 -21.31
CA ALA A 190 -6.44 22.90 -21.28
C ALA A 190 -6.21 24.30 -21.91
N PRO A 191 -7.27 25.00 -22.35
CA PRO A 191 -7.14 26.32 -22.98
C PRO A 191 -6.38 27.33 -22.11
N GLY A 192 -5.39 28.02 -22.70
CA GLY A 192 -4.57 29.02 -21.98
C GLY A 192 -3.38 28.45 -21.20
N ILE A 193 -3.24 27.12 -21.16
CA ILE A 193 -2.13 26.43 -20.51
C ILE A 193 -1.06 26.06 -21.55
N THR A 194 0.20 26.19 -21.19
CA THR A 194 1.33 25.75 -22.02
C THR A 194 2.18 24.77 -21.23
N ALA A 195 2.40 23.58 -21.79
CA ALA A 195 3.32 22.56 -21.28
C ALA A 195 4.43 22.32 -22.32
N SER A 196 5.69 22.44 -21.92
CA SER A 196 6.83 22.30 -22.83
C SER A 196 8.01 21.61 -22.15
N VAL A 197 8.75 20.80 -22.91
CA VAL A 197 10.01 20.20 -22.45
C VAL A 197 11.06 21.30 -22.31
N VAL A 198 11.65 21.43 -21.12
CA VAL A 198 12.76 22.34 -20.85
C VAL A 198 14.09 21.61 -21.00
N LEU A 199 14.18 20.42 -20.42
CA LEU A 199 15.37 19.59 -20.45
C LEU A 199 14.98 18.12 -20.62
N ALA A 200 15.84 17.35 -21.29
CA ALA A 200 15.75 15.89 -21.36
C ALA A 200 17.14 15.29 -21.14
N GLY A 201 17.22 14.27 -20.29
CA GLY A 201 18.45 13.53 -20.01
C GLY A 201 18.69 12.37 -20.96
N GLU A 202 19.94 11.92 -20.99
CA GLU A 202 20.28 10.56 -21.40
C GLU A 202 19.86 9.56 -20.31
N ASP A 203 20.20 8.29 -20.49
CA ASP A 203 19.84 7.19 -19.60
C ASP A 203 20.53 7.39 -18.24
N TRP A 204 19.72 7.59 -17.21
CA TRP A 204 20.18 7.62 -15.83
C TRP A 204 20.05 6.22 -15.24
N LEU A 205 21.14 5.69 -14.72
CA LEU A 205 21.13 4.50 -13.84
C LEU A 205 20.58 4.86 -12.45
N LEU A 206 20.81 6.09 -12.00
CA LEU A 206 20.30 6.62 -10.74
C LEU A 206 18.87 7.16 -10.93
N ARG A 207 17.89 6.49 -10.31
CA ARG A 207 16.48 6.88 -10.41
C ARG A 207 16.18 8.14 -9.57
N PRO A 208 15.67 9.23 -10.18
CA PRO A 208 15.16 10.38 -9.43
C PRO A 208 13.92 10.03 -8.61
N ASN A 209 13.74 10.65 -7.45
CA ASN A 209 12.59 10.42 -6.57
C ASN A 209 12.01 11.71 -5.94
N GLY A 210 12.50 12.88 -6.38
CA GLY A 210 12.01 14.16 -5.90
C GLY A 210 12.47 15.33 -6.78
N LEU A 211 11.68 16.39 -6.77
CA LEU A 211 11.98 17.64 -7.46
C LEU A 211 11.67 18.81 -6.52
N ALA A 212 12.56 19.79 -6.47
CA ALA A 212 12.35 21.04 -5.76
C ALA A 212 12.73 22.24 -6.62
N TRP A 213 11.98 23.33 -6.48
CA TRP A 213 12.27 24.60 -7.13
C TRP A 213 13.14 25.47 -6.20
N GLU A 214 14.25 26.00 -6.71
CA GLU A 214 15.12 26.92 -5.96
C GLU A 214 15.04 28.34 -6.51
N SER A 215 15.12 28.50 -7.84
CA SER A 215 15.05 29.81 -8.50
C SER A 215 14.61 29.67 -9.97
N PRO A 216 14.33 30.76 -10.69
CA PRO A 216 14.00 30.69 -12.12
C PRO A 216 15.08 30.03 -13.00
N ALA A 217 16.32 29.93 -12.52
CA ALA A 217 17.43 29.31 -13.24
C ALA A 217 17.89 27.98 -12.64
N ARG A 218 17.35 27.55 -11.49
CA ARG A 218 17.84 26.40 -10.72
C ARG A 218 16.70 25.55 -10.18
N ALA A 219 16.82 24.24 -10.36
CA ALA A 219 16.01 23.24 -9.69
C ALA A 219 16.92 22.21 -9.00
N LEU A 220 16.37 21.50 -8.04
CA LEU A 220 17.06 20.44 -7.32
C LEU A 220 16.35 19.11 -7.59
N ILE A 221 17.11 18.07 -7.92
CA ILE A 221 16.61 16.71 -8.13
C ILE A 221 17.16 15.81 -7.03
N THR A 222 16.28 15.07 -6.39
CA THR A 222 16.66 14.07 -5.38
C THR A 222 16.89 12.72 -6.03
N THR A 223 17.97 12.04 -5.65
CA THR A 223 18.32 10.67 -6.04
C THR A 223 18.76 9.90 -4.79
N GLU A 224 18.83 8.57 -4.87
CA GLU A 224 19.35 7.73 -3.78
C GLU A 224 20.80 8.04 -3.40
N SER A 225 21.59 8.63 -4.30
CA SER A 225 22.98 9.02 -4.07
C SER A 225 23.12 10.47 -3.56
N GLY A 226 22.02 11.23 -3.49
CA GLY A 226 22.00 12.58 -2.96
C GLY A 226 21.22 13.58 -3.80
N LEU A 227 21.50 14.87 -3.55
CA LEU A 227 20.83 16.01 -4.18
C LEU A 227 21.66 16.61 -5.31
N VAL A 228 21.02 16.77 -6.46
CA VAL A 228 21.60 17.31 -7.68
C VAL A 228 21.05 18.70 -7.95
N ASP A 229 21.93 19.66 -8.24
CA ASP A 229 21.57 20.99 -8.74
C ASP A 229 21.54 20.96 -10.27
N VAL A 230 20.42 21.43 -10.83
CA VAL A 230 20.14 21.49 -12.26
C VAL A 230 20.04 22.95 -12.71
N ASP A 231 20.88 23.32 -13.68
CA ASP A 231 20.79 24.59 -14.39
C ASP A 231 19.67 24.52 -15.44
N LEU A 232 18.55 25.18 -15.18
CA LEU A 232 17.36 25.14 -16.05
C LEU A 232 17.59 25.82 -17.41
N GLN A 233 18.62 26.65 -17.55
CA GLN A 233 18.90 27.38 -18.79
C GLN A 233 19.94 26.66 -19.66
N ARG A 234 20.90 25.98 -19.03
CA ARG A 234 22.03 25.35 -19.73
C ARG A 234 21.98 23.82 -19.72
N GLY A 235 21.18 23.24 -18.83
CA GLY A 235 21.06 21.79 -18.64
C GLY A 235 22.18 21.14 -17.80
N GLY A 236 23.15 21.94 -17.35
CA GLY A 236 24.25 21.42 -16.52
C GLY A 236 23.75 20.89 -15.18
N VAL A 237 24.23 19.70 -14.81
CA VAL A 237 23.97 19.06 -13.51
C VAL A 237 25.24 19.05 -12.67
N ARG A 238 25.10 19.20 -11.35
CA ARG A 238 26.20 19.07 -10.39
C ARG A 238 25.70 18.55 -9.05
N TRP A 239 26.54 17.80 -8.34
CA TRP A 239 26.23 17.43 -6.96
C TRP A 239 26.14 18.69 -6.09
N ARG A 240 24.99 18.86 -5.42
CA ARG A 240 24.77 19.88 -4.40
C ARG A 240 25.01 19.31 -3.01
N LEU A 241 24.54 18.08 -2.78
CA LEU A 241 24.70 17.33 -1.55
C LEU A 241 24.88 15.84 -1.89
N PRO A 242 26.12 15.34 -2.06
CA PRO A 242 26.37 13.93 -2.34
C PRO A 242 26.25 13.12 -1.04
N LEU A 243 25.01 12.85 -0.65
CA LEU A 243 24.64 12.16 0.58
C LEU A 243 23.81 10.91 0.20
N PRO A 244 24.34 9.70 0.36
CA PRO A 244 23.59 8.48 0.07
C PRO A 244 22.40 8.26 1.00
N GLY A 245 21.34 7.64 0.49
CA GLY A 245 20.12 7.32 1.23
C GLY A 245 19.08 8.44 1.25
N VAL A 246 19.28 9.49 0.45
CA VAL A 246 18.33 10.62 0.33
C VAL A 246 17.12 10.21 -0.49
N HIS A 247 15.93 10.63 -0.05
CA HIS A 247 14.67 10.32 -0.72
C HIS A 247 13.64 11.46 -0.60
N GLY A 248 12.65 11.44 -1.49
CA GLY A 248 11.55 12.40 -1.52
C GLY A 248 11.95 13.79 -2.02
N ALA A 249 10.97 14.68 -2.14
CA ALA A 249 11.23 16.06 -2.56
C ALA A 249 12.00 16.84 -1.49
N ALA A 250 13.09 17.48 -1.91
CA ALA A 250 13.82 18.42 -1.05
C ALA A 250 12.99 19.69 -0.79
N VAL A 251 13.27 20.36 0.32
CA VAL A 251 12.64 21.63 0.68
C VAL A 251 13.68 22.73 0.73
N VAL A 252 13.51 23.77 -0.10
CA VAL A 252 14.38 24.96 -0.09
C VAL A 252 13.88 25.95 0.95
N LEU A 253 14.71 26.25 1.95
CA LEU A 253 14.42 27.21 3.02
C LEU A 253 14.68 28.66 2.59
N PRO A 254 14.02 29.65 3.22
CA PRO A 254 14.37 31.05 3.01
C PRO A 254 15.82 31.30 3.42
N GLY A 255 16.60 31.93 2.54
CA GLY A 255 18.03 32.18 2.79
C GLY A 255 18.99 31.08 2.31
N GLY A 256 18.51 30.13 1.48
CA GLY A 256 19.37 29.27 0.65
C GLY A 256 19.79 27.92 1.27
N GLY A 257 19.28 27.58 2.45
CA GLY A 257 19.43 26.23 3.01
C GLY A 257 18.48 25.23 2.34
N VAL A 258 18.82 23.95 2.37
CA VAL A 258 17.99 22.87 1.82
C VAL A 258 17.80 21.78 2.86
N CYS A 259 16.57 21.32 3.02
CA CYS A 259 16.23 20.15 3.84
C CYS A 259 15.91 18.96 2.94
N VAL A 260 16.39 17.77 3.33
CA VAL A 260 16.11 16.51 2.65
C VAL A 260 15.79 15.41 3.67
N LEU A 261 15.05 14.39 3.27
CA LEU A 261 14.93 13.16 4.05
C LEU A 261 16.07 12.22 3.67
N CYS A 262 16.70 11.60 4.66
CA CYS A 262 17.79 10.64 4.49
C CYS A 262 17.61 9.50 5.48
N GLY A 263 17.24 8.32 5.00
CA GLY A 263 16.76 7.23 5.86
C GLY A 263 15.58 7.70 6.71
N SER A 264 15.75 7.68 8.04
CA SER A 264 14.75 8.14 9.01
C SER A 264 14.97 9.57 9.53
N ALA A 265 16.01 10.26 9.03
CA ALA A 265 16.41 11.59 9.46
C ALA A 265 15.95 12.67 8.49
N VAL A 266 15.70 13.88 9.02
CA VAL A 266 15.62 15.11 8.25
C VAL A 266 16.96 15.82 8.36
N VAL A 267 17.57 16.11 7.21
CA VAL A 267 18.91 16.67 7.11
C VAL A 267 18.83 18.05 6.49
N MET A 268 19.34 19.06 7.19
CA MET A 268 19.50 20.42 6.68
C MET A 268 20.94 20.63 6.22
N SER A 269 21.10 21.09 4.97
CA SER A 269 22.36 21.56 4.42
C SER A 269 22.30 23.07 4.18
N ARG A 270 23.30 23.80 4.67
CA ARG A 270 23.45 25.24 4.43
C ARG A 270 24.93 25.61 4.39
N ASP A 271 25.34 26.33 3.34
CA ASP A 271 26.73 26.79 3.16
C ASP A 271 27.77 25.66 3.29
N GLY A 272 27.43 24.44 2.82
CA GLY A 272 28.27 23.25 2.89
C GLY A 272 28.26 22.52 4.25
N VAL A 273 27.61 23.07 5.26
CA VAL A 273 27.44 22.43 6.57
C VAL A 273 26.18 21.57 6.56
N VAL A 274 26.28 20.35 7.07
CA VAL A 274 25.18 19.37 7.16
C VAL A 274 24.83 19.12 8.62
N ARG A 275 23.54 19.14 8.95
CA ARG A 275 23.01 18.85 10.28
C ARG A 275 21.75 18.01 10.20
N ALA A 276 21.58 17.07 11.13
CA ALA A 276 20.28 16.44 11.35
C ALA A 276 19.40 17.38 12.19
N VAL A 277 18.14 17.56 11.80
CA VAL A 277 17.18 18.48 12.45
C VAL A 277 15.91 17.77 12.95
N GLY A 278 15.80 16.46 12.72
CA GLY A 278 14.70 15.63 13.20
C GLY A 278 14.88 14.18 12.76
N GLY A 279 14.21 13.24 13.43
CA GLY A 279 14.30 11.83 13.05
C GLY A 279 13.19 10.94 13.60
N GLY A 280 13.32 9.63 13.37
CA GLY A 280 12.29 8.64 13.72
C GLY A 280 11.14 8.58 12.71
N PHE A 281 11.45 8.88 11.45
CA PHE A 281 10.54 8.87 10.31
C PHE A 281 10.69 7.61 9.45
N GLU A 282 9.64 7.28 8.70
CA GLU A 282 9.61 6.13 7.79
C GLU A 282 10.18 6.49 6.42
N ALA A 283 10.62 5.50 5.66
CA ALA A 283 11.21 5.69 4.34
C ALA A 283 10.27 6.33 3.31
N ASN A 284 8.95 6.29 3.53
CA ASN A 284 7.94 6.90 2.66
C ASN A 284 7.46 8.28 3.15
N SER A 285 8.16 8.88 4.11
CA SER A 285 7.79 10.18 4.65
C SER A 285 7.99 11.28 3.61
N SER A 286 7.30 12.42 3.76
CA SER A 286 7.49 13.59 2.90
C SER A 286 7.63 14.87 3.71
N LEU A 287 8.48 15.78 3.22
CA LEU A 287 8.67 17.09 3.83
C LEU A 287 7.58 18.06 3.37
N VAL A 288 7.05 18.81 4.32
CA VAL A 288 6.07 19.87 4.08
C VAL A 288 6.58 21.14 4.74
N LEU A 289 6.55 22.25 4.00
CA LEU A 289 7.03 23.54 4.50
C LEU A 289 5.87 24.49 4.76
N GLY A 290 5.83 25.05 5.97
CA GLY A 290 4.90 26.09 6.35
C GLY A 290 5.31 27.49 5.84
N PRO A 291 4.36 28.45 5.79
CA PRO A 291 4.61 29.82 5.32
C PRO A 291 5.54 30.61 6.24
N ASP A 292 5.59 30.26 7.53
CA ASP A 292 6.53 30.77 8.54
C ASP A 292 7.91 30.08 8.49
N ALA A 293 8.16 29.28 7.44
CA ALA A 293 9.31 28.40 7.30
C ALA A 293 9.38 27.28 8.36
N SER A 294 8.27 26.98 9.05
CA SER A 294 8.21 25.81 9.91
C SER A 294 8.29 24.53 9.08
N MET A 295 9.12 23.58 9.54
CA MET A 295 9.30 22.30 8.88
C MET A 295 8.35 21.26 9.45
N TRP A 296 7.68 20.54 8.56
CA TRP A 296 6.77 19.47 8.88
C TRP A 296 7.14 18.21 8.12
N VAL A 297 6.80 17.06 8.70
CA VAL A 297 7.01 15.75 8.10
C VAL A 297 5.70 15.00 8.12
N LEU A 298 5.20 14.62 6.95
CA LEU A 298 4.15 13.62 6.82
C LEU A 298 4.81 12.24 6.93
N SER A 299 4.31 11.39 7.83
CA SER A 299 4.81 10.02 8.05
C SER A 299 3.65 9.05 8.16
N GLY A 300 3.86 7.80 7.75
CA GLY A 300 2.78 6.80 7.62
C GLY A 300 1.89 7.07 6.40
N SER A 301 1.02 6.11 6.11
CA SER A 301 0.14 6.17 4.94
C SER A 301 -1.35 6.23 5.26
N GLY A 302 -1.76 5.95 6.51
CA GLY A 302 -3.18 5.90 6.90
C GLY A 302 -3.89 4.58 6.55
N ALA A 303 -3.32 3.79 5.64
CA ALA A 303 -3.77 2.44 5.34
C ALA A 303 -3.03 1.43 6.24
N THR A 304 -3.77 0.66 7.04
CA THR A 304 -3.21 -0.45 7.82
C THR A 304 -3.01 -1.68 6.92
N PHE A 305 -1.87 -1.75 6.23
CA PHE A 305 -1.49 -2.96 5.51
C PHE A 305 -0.99 -4.02 6.50
N GLY A 306 -1.85 -4.98 6.85
CA GLY A 306 -1.51 -6.39 7.16
C GLY A 306 -0.59 -6.75 8.35
N ALA A 307 0.22 -5.84 8.89
CA ALA A 307 0.95 -6.02 10.12
C ALA A 307 0.23 -5.26 11.22
N GLY A 308 -0.20 -5.95 12.28
CA GLY A 308 -0.94 -5.40 13.42
C GLY A 308 -0.21 -4.32 14.25
N THR A 309 0.74 -3.58 13.68
CA THR A 309 1.50 -2.48 14.31
C THR A 309 1.95 -1.36 13.33
N GLY A 310 1.53 -1.34 12.06
CA GLY A 310 2.16 -0.52 11.02
C GLY A 310 1.65 0.92 10.79
N SER A 311 2.21 1.89 11.52
CA SER A 311 2.20 3.35 11.24
C SER A 311 0.84 4.07 11.18
N THR A 312 0.43 4.68 12.28
CA THR A 312 -0.61 5.73 12.25
C THR A 312 -0.11 6.93 11.46
N LEU A 313 -0.84 7.29 10.40
CA LEU A 313 -0.65 8.52 9.64
C LEU A 313 -0.44 9.68 10.61
N ALA A 314 0.57 10.50 10.39
CA ALA A 314 0.81 11.65 11.25
C ALA A 314 1.54 12.78 10.52
N LEU A 315 1.19 14.00 10.92
CA LEU A 315 1.97 15.20 10.63
C LEU A 315 2.83 15.51 11.86
N THR A 316 4.13 15.65 11.66
CA THR A 316 5.08 15.97 12.74
C THR A 316 5.70 17.33 12.47
N GLN A 317 5.49 18.28 13.37
CA GLN A 317 6.17 19.57 13.34
C GLN A 317 7.56 19.41 13.94
N LEU A 318 8.60 19.84 13.21
CA LEU A 318 9.95 19.93 13.76
C LEU A 318 10.10 21.24 14.56
N GLY A 319 10.77 21.16 15.71
CA GLY A 319 11.11 22.32 16.52
C GLY A 319 12.47 22.93 16.14
N ASP A 320 12.96 23.84 16.99
CA ASP A 320 14.26 24.49 16.78
C ASP A 320 15.45 23.56 17.09
N GLN A 321 15.24 22.53 17.91
CA GLN A 321 16.25 21.55 18.31
C GLN A 321 15.74 20.12 18.09
N VAL A 322 16.68 19.20 17.88
CA VAL A 322 16.37 17.76 17.84
C VAL A 322 15.77 17.35 19.18
N GLY A 323 14.62 16.69 19.14
CA GLY A 323 13.84 16.33 20.33
C GLY A 323 12.63 17.24 20.60
N ASP A 324 12.57 18.44 20.01
CA ASP A 324 11.44 19.37 20.15
C ASP A 324 10.27 19.10 19.18
N GLN A 325 10.22 17.89 18.62
CA GLN A 325 9.25 17.52 17.59
C GLN A 325 7.85 17.25 18.18
N ARG A 326 6.81 17.76 17.52
CA ARG A 326 5.40 17.58 17.93
C ARG A 326 4.65 16.76 16.90
N ARG A 327 4.21 15.57 17.29
CA ARG A 327 3.50 14.63 16.42
C ARG A 327 1.98 14.77 16.57
N PHE A 328 1.28 14.87 15.45
CA PHE A 328 -0.18 14.89 15.35
C PHE A 328 -0.65 13.65 14.58
N SER A 329 -1.15 12.64 15.29
CA SER A 329 -1.72 11.43 14.66
C SER A 329 -3.01 11.78 13.95
N ILE A 330 -3.06 11.55 12.65
CA ILE A 330 -4.18 11.89 11.77
C ILE A 330 -5.07 10.66 11.58
N ALA A 331 -6.36 10.80 11.87
CA ALA A 331 -7.36 9.81 11.53
C ALA A 331 -7.87 10.07 10.10
N PHE A 332 -7.30 9.36 9.13
CA PHE A 332 -7.74 9.35 7.74
C PHE A 332 -7.55 7.96 7.15
N ASP A 333 -8.67 7.31 6.83
CA ASP A 333 -8.72 5.95 6.29
C ASP A 333 -8.59 5.97 4.76
N ALA A 334 -7.46 6.49 4.28
CA ALA A 334 -7.08 6.53 2.88
C ALA A 334 -5.55 6.52 2.76
N ALA A 335 -5.02 5.91 1.70
CA ALA A 335 -3.57 5.82 1.45
C ALA A 335 -2.99 7.19 1.04
N VAL A 336 -2.59 7.99 2.03
CA VAL A 336 -1.97 9.30 1.81
C VAL A 336 -0.54 9.13 1.29
N ARG A 337 -0.22 9.83 0.20
CA ARG A 337 1.08 9.77 -0.48
C ARG A 337 1.86 11.07 -0.38
N SER A 338 1.16 12.20 -0.32
CA SER A 338 1.78 13.51 -0.17
C SER A 338 0.86 14.46 0.58
N ALA A 339 1.43 15.54 1.11
CA ALA A 339 0.65 16.60 1.73
C ALA A 339 1.18 17.97 1.30
N ALA A 340 0.29 18.95 1.25
CA ALA A 340 0.64 20.34 1.06
C ALA A 340 0.02 21.19 2.18
N TRP A 341 0.80 22.14 2.68
CA TRP A 341 0.26 23.18 3.55
C TRP A 341 -0.74 24.03 2.75
N LEU A 342 -1.89 24.38 3.30
CA LEU A 342 -2.82 25.33 2.67
C LEU A 342 -2.66 26.71 3.29
N ASP A 343 -3.10 26.88 4.53
CA ASP A 343 -2.96 28.06 5.37
C ASP A 343 -3.21 27.69 6.84
N GLY A 344 -3.02 28.62 7.79
CA GLY A 344 -3.37 28.38 9.20
C GLY A 344 -2.68 27.15 9.80
N ARG A 345 -3.43 26.10 10.16
CA ARG A 345 -2.91 24.75 10.42
C ARG A 345 -3.64 23.70 9.57
N ARG A 346 -4.01 24.11 8.36
CA ARG A 346 -4.74 23.32 7.38
C ARG A 346 -3.78 22.70 6.38
N PHE A 347 -3.92 21.40 6.21
CA PHE A 347 -3.09 20.61 5.30
C PHE A 347 -4.00 19.87 4.35
N PHE A 348 -3.68 19.96 3.07
CA PHE A 348 -4.21 19.08 2.05
C PHE A 348 -3.47 17.75 2.11
N LEU A 349 -4.19 16.66 2.25
CA LEU A 349 -3.68 15.29 2.23
C LEU A 349 -4.09 14.64 0.91
N ALA A 350 -3.10 14.38 0.06
CA ALA A 350 -3.31 13.75 -1.22
C ALA A 350 -3.29 12.23 -1.05
N ALA A 351 -4.43 11.60 -1.29
CA ALA A 351 -4.60 10.16 -1.19
C ALA A 351 -5.25 9.58 -2.45
N SER A 352 -4.97 8.31 -2.72
CA SER A 352 -5.53 7.59 -3.87
C SER A 352 -7.06 7.51 -3.77
N GLY A 353 -7.74 8.02 -4.80
CA GLY A 353 -9.21 8.06 -4.88
C GLY A 353 -9.87 9.14 -4.01
N HIS A 354 -9.37 9.39 -2.80
CA HIS A 354 -9.96 10.36 -1.87
C HIS A 354 -8.87 11.20 -1.19
N SER A 355 -8.87 12.50 -1.44
CA SER A 355 -8.03 13.48 -0.73
C SER A 355 -8.86 14.24 0.29
N ALA A 356 -8.24 14.85 1.29
CA ALA A 356 -8.98 15.62 2.29
C ALA A 356 -8.16 16.80 2.80
N VAL A 357 -8.85 17.76 3.44
CA VAL A 357 -8.18 18.79 4.24
C VAL A 357 -8.30 18.41 5.70
N VAL A 358 -7.17 18.39 6.42
CA VAL A 358 -7.15 18.33 7.88
C VAL A 358 -6.84 19.70 8.44
N ASP A 359 -7.60 20.15 9.43
CA ASP A 359 -7.33 21.38 10.18
C ASP A 359 -6.89 21.03 11.62
N LEU A 360 -5.58 21.08 11.87
CA LEU A 360 -5.02 20.75 13.20
C LEU A 360 -5.35 21.79 14.27
N ALA A 361 -5.97 22.91 13.94
CA ALA A 361 -6.56 23.81 14.94
C ALA A 361 -7.91 23.30 15.46
N VAL A 362 -8.64 22.53 14.65
CA VAL A 362 -9.96 21.96 14.98
C VAL A 362 -9.82 20.56 15.58
N GLY A 363 -8.97 19.72 14.98
CA GLY A 363 -8.75 18.35 15.41
C GLY A 363 -7.81 17.58 14.49
N THR A 364 -7.60 16.30 14.76
CA THR A 364 -6.71 15.45 13.96
C THR A 364 -7.46 14.44 13.09
N SER A 365 -8.77 14.60 12.91
CA SER A 365 -9.59 13.79 12.00
C SER A 365 -9.98 14.61 10.78
N VAL A 366 -10.00 13.98 9.60
CA VAL A 366 -10.41 14.62 8.33
C VAL A 366 -11.93 14.67 8.12
N GLY A 367 -12.73 14.38 9.15
CA GLY A 367 -14.18 14.31 9.05
C GLY A 367 -14.68 13.04 8.36
N GLY A 368 -15.99 12.97 8.10
CA GLY A 368 -16.60 11.84 7.38
C GLY A 368 -16.32 11.87 5.87
N ARG A 369 -16.67 10.80 5.15
CA ARG A 369 -16.40 10.66 3.70
C ARG A 369 -17.05 11.76 2.85
N GLU A 370 -18.08 12.43 3.36
CA GLU A 370 -18.71 13.61 2.77
C GLU A 370 -17.82 14.86 2.76
N GLU A 371 -16.78 14.90 3.60
CA GLU A 371 -15.78 15.97 3.63
C GLU A 371 -14.60 15.71 2.69
N TRP A 372 -14.49 14.48 2.18
CA TRP A 372 -13.42 14.06 1.30
C TRP A 372 -13.67 14.57 -0.12
N MET A 373 -12.58 14.85 -0.82
CA MET A 373 -12.52 15.28 -2.21
C MET A 373 -12.13 14.09 -3.08
N GLN A 374 -12.82 13.90 -4.19
CA GLN A 374 -12.41 12.90 -5.16
C GLN A 374 -11.07 13.32 -5.77
N THR A 375 -10.09 12.43 -5.71
CA THR A 375 -8.78 12.71 -6.30
C THR A 375 -8.85 12.43 -7.80
N PRO A 376 -8.48 13.39 -8.67
CA PRO A 376 -8.60 13.22 -10.12
C PRO A 376 -7.55 12.28 -10.72
N VAL A 377 -6.46 12.02 -9.98
CA VAL A 377 -5.37 11.12 -10.38
C VAL A 377 -5.33 9.92 -9.44
N SER A 378 -5.05 8.73 -9.98
CA SER A 378 -5.15 7.48 -9.22
C SER A 378 -4.13 7.38 -8.08
N TYR A 379 -2.94 7.98 -8.25
CA TYR A 379 -1.88 8.01 -7.24
C TYR A 379 -1.20 9.39 -7.23
N PRO A 380 -1.74 10.37 -6.47
CA PRO A 380 -1.14 11.70 -6.37
C PRO A 380 0.14 11.64 -5.50
N GLY A 381 1.24 11.23 -6.11
CA GLY A 381 2.55 11.15 -5.46
C GLY A 381 3.21 12.52 -5.30
N HIS A 382 2.79 13.51 -6.09
CA HIS A 382 3.44 14.82 -6.12
C HIS A 382 2.43 15.96 -6.18
N ILE A 383 2.67 16.95 -5.32
CA ILE A 383 1.81 18.09 -5.11
C ILE A 383 2.64 19.38 -5.14
N ALA A 384 2.12 20.39 -5.81
CA ALA A 384 2.62 21.76 -5.73
C ALA A 384 1.48 22.68 -5.29
N ARG A 385 1.79 23.77 -4.59
CA ARG A 385 0.79 24.64 -3.98
C ARG A 385 0.74 26.01 -4.68
N SER A 386 -0.47 26.54 -4.87
CA SER A 386 -0.74 27.95 -5.15
C SER A 386 -0.94 28.78 -3.88
N ASP A 387 -0.80 30.09 -3.99
CA ASP A 387 -1.09 31.05 -2.92
C ASP A 387 -2.57 31.15 -2.52
N SER A 388 -3.47 30.59 -3.33
CA SER A 388 -4.93 30.70 -3.17
C SER A 388 -5.61 29.46 -2.57
N GLY A 389 -4.87 28.54 -1.95
CA GLY A 389 -5.44 27.28 -1.43
C GLY A 389 -5.81 26.26 -2.51
N ILE A 390 -5.38 26.50 -3.75
CA ILE A 390 -5.46 25.55 -4.86
C ILE A 390 -4.15 24.78 -4.92
N VAL A 391 -4.22 23.47 -5.11
CA VAL A 391 -3.06 22.60 -5.25
C VAL A 391 -3.00 22.02 -6.65
N LEU A 392 -1.80 21.91 -7.22
CA LEU A 392 -1.55 21.18 -8.44
C LEU A 392 -1.14 19.75 -8.05
N VAL A 393 -1.89 18.76 -8.52
CA VAL A 393 -1.60 17.34 -8.27
C VAL A 393 -1.20 16.70 -9.59
N ALA A 394 -0.15 15.87 -9.54
CA ALA A 394 0.29 15.07 -10.67
C ALA A 394 0.37 13.59 -10.27
N GLY A 395 -0.07 12.73 -11.18
CA GLY A 395 -0.02 11.28 -11.00
C GLY A 395 -0.15 10.56 -12.34
N ARG A 396 0.03 9.24 -12.31
CA ARG A 396 -0.27 8.41 -13.49
C ARG A 396 -1.77 8.51 -13.82
N ALA A 397 -2.07 8.58 -15.11
CA ALA A 397 -3.43 8.53 -15.61
C ALA A 397 -4.10 7.20 -15.22
N GLY A 398 -5.41 7.21 -14.98
CA GLY A 398 -6.18 6.00 -14.64
C GLY A 398 -6.11 4.90 -15.71
N SER A 399 -5.88 5.29 -16.97
CA SER A 399 -5.65 4.38 -18.11
C SER A 399 -4.31 3.64 -18.07
N GLY A 400 -3.41 3.99 -17.15
CA GLY A 400 -2.06 3.46 -17.06
C GLY A 400 -1.06 4.04 -18.07
N ILE A 401 -1.54 4.83 -19.04
CA ILE A 401 -0.75 5.43 -20.13
C ILE A 401 -0.67 6.95 -19.93
N GLY A 402 0.50 7.45 -19.56
CA GLY A 402 0.74 8.88 -19.40
C GLY A 402 0.56 9.40 -17.98
N VAL A 403 0.76 10.71 -17.86
CA VAL A 403 0.71 11.49 -16.62
C VAL A 403 -0.37 12.54 -16.75
N GLU A 404 -1.27 12.59 -15.77
CA GLU A 404 -2.29 13.60 -15.64
C GLU A 404 -1.89 14.64 -14.59
N VAL A 405 -2.16 15.90 -14.91
CA VAL A 405 -1.93 17.05 -14.03
C VAL A 405 -3.25 17.79 -13.89
N HIS A 406 -3.69 18.00 -12.65
CA HIS A 406 -4.94 18.69 -12.31
C HIS A 406 -4.68 19.76 -11.26
N THR A 407 -5.42 20.86 -11.33
CA THR A 407 -5.58 21.75 -10.18
C THR A 407 -6.76 21.28 -9.35
N LEU A 408 -6.61 21.27 -8.03
CA LEU A 408 -7.66 20.98 -7.08
C LEU A 408 -7.83 22.18 -6.14
N ASP A 409 -9.01 22.79 -6.16
CA ASP A 409 -9.39 23.84 -5.24
C ASP A 409 -9.95 23.20 -3.97
N ALA A 410 -9.17 23.27 -2.89
CA ALA A 410 -9.54 22.66 -1.62
C ALA A 410 -10.73 23.35 -0.93
N ALA A 411 -11.02 24.61 -1.26
CA ALA A 411 -12.11 25.37 -0.66
C ALA A 411 -13.46 25.00 -1.29
N VAL A 412 -13.53 24.86 -2.62
CA VAL A 412 -14.77 24.49 -3.32
C VAL A 412 -14.84 23.02 -3.73
N ARG A 413 -13.79 22.24 -3.44
CA ARG A 413 -13.68 20.80 -3.74
C ARG A 413 -13.85 20.48 -5.22
N LYS A 414 -13.25 21.32 -6.05
CA LYS A 414 -13.33 21.23 -7.51
C LYS A 414 -11.97 20.87 -8.08
N ASP A 415 -11.93 19.89 -8.97
CA ASP A 415 -10.77 19.64 -9.82
C ASP A 415 -10.96 20.26 -11.21
N ASP A 416 -9.87 20.72 -11.80
CA ASP A 416 -9.82 21.19 -13.19
C ASP A 416 -8.59 20.56 -13.87
N PRO A 417 -8.76 19.93 -15.06
CA PRO A 417 -7.64 19.33 -15.78
C PRO A 417 -6.69 20.42 -16.30
N VAL A 418 -5.39 20.19 -16.13
CA VAL A 418 -4.33 21.11 -16.58
C VAL A 418 -3.65 20.57 -17.83
N ALA A 419 -3.11 19.36 -17.73
CA ALA A 419 -2.37 18.73 -18.81
C ALA A 419 -2.41 17.21 -18.69
N GLU A 420 -2.39 16.54 -19.84
CA GLU A 420 -2.15 15.11 -19.98
C GLU A 420 -0.90 14.92 -20.84
N VAL A 421 0.09 14.25 -20.29
CA VAL A 421 1.46 14.20 -20.82
C VAL A 421 1.88 12.75 -21.04
N GLN A 422 2.42 12.43 -22.21
CA GLN A 422 2.92 11.09 -22.53
C GLN A 422 4.28 10.82 -21.89
N LEU A 423 4.28 10.53 -20.59
CA LEU A 423 5.42 10.10 -19.77
C LEU A 423 5.10 8.75 -19.11
N GLY A 424 6.12 7.93 -18.86
CA GLY A 424 5.96 6.62 -18.21
C GLY A 424 5.63 6.71 -16.72
N GLU A 425 6.14 7.76 -16.05
CA GLU A 425 5.93 7.98 -14.62
C GLU A 425 6.18 9.45 -14.22
N VAL A 426 5.70 9.81 -13.02
CA VAL A 426 6.02 11.08 -12.36
C VAL A 426 7.11 10.82 -11.33
N LEU A 427 8.19 11.60 -11.40
CA LEU A 427 9.32 11.53 -10.48
C LEU A 427 9.38 12.74 -9.54
N GLY A 428 8.69 13.84 -9.89
CA GLY A 428 8.62 15.03 -9.05
C GLY A 428 7.75 16.14 -9.64
N LEU A 429 7.14 16.93 -8.76
CA LEU A 429 6.41 18.16 -9.12
C LEU A 429 6.86 19.28 -8.19
N ALA A 430 7.23 20.43 -8.74
CA ALA A 430 7.68 21.58 -7.96
C ALA A 430 7.18 22.90 -8.56
N GLN A 431 7.01 23.91 -7.71
CA GLN A 431 6.64 25.27 -8.11
C GLN A 431 7.29 26.29 -7.19
N SER A 432 7.43 27.52 -7.67
CA SER A 432 7.79 28.67 -6.84
C SER A 432 6.73 28.94 -5.76
N ARG A 433 7.18 29.48 -4.62
CA ARG A 433 6.31 29.84 -3.51
C ARG A 433 5.38 31.00 -3.79
N GLU A 434 5.76 31.93 -4.68
CA GLU A 434 4.97 33.12 -5.01
C GLU A 434 4.02 32.88 -6.20
N GLY A 435 3.77 31.61 -6.52
CA GLY A 435 3.16 31.20 -7.78
C GLY A 435 4.12 31.36 -8.97
N GLY A 436 3.70 30.88 -10.14
CA GLY A 436 4.52 30.89 -11.37
C GLY A 436 4.54 29.54 -12.08
N PRO A 437 5.55 29.27 -12.94
CA PRO A 437 5.62 28.01 -13.67
C PRO A 437 5.76 26.81 -12.71
N ALA A 438 4.99 25.76 -12.95
CA ALA A 438 5.21 24.46 -12.33
C ALA A 438 6.20 23.67 -13.20
N TYR A 439 7.05 22.89 -12.54
CA TYR A 439 8.01 22.00 -13.16
C TYR A 439 7.63 20.56 -12.83
N LEU A 440 7.48 19.74 -13.86
CA LEU A 440 7.14 18.32 -13.78
C LEU A 440 8.36 17.53 -14.25
N LEU A 441 8.92 16.71 -13.36
CA LEU A 441 9.94 15.72 -13.69
C LEU A 441 9.25 14.37 -13.87
N GLY A 442 9.47 13.74 -15.01
CA GLY A 442 9.02 12.37 -15.27
C GLY A 442 10.04 11.60 -16.09
N SER A 443 9.71 10.36 -16.45
CA SER A 443 10.53 9.54 -17.33
C SER A 443 9.83 9.29 -18.67
N LEU A 444 10.58 9.15 -19.75
CA LEU A 444 10.02 8.57 -20.98
C LEU A 444 9.64 7.09 -20.74
N PRO A 445 8.59 6.59 -21.40
CA PRO A 445 8.29 5.16 -21.39
C PRO A 445 9.48 4.36 -21.94
N THR A 446 9.93 3.35 -21.19
CA THR A 446 11.00 2.43 -21.59
C THR A 446 10.64 1.01 -21.16
N ASN A 447 11.14 0.01 -21.92
CA ASN A 447 11.00 -1.41 -21.58
C ASN A 447 12.14 -1.91 -20.68
N ASP A 448 13.18 -1.09 -20.48
CA ASP A 448 14.28 -1.40 -19.59
C ASP A 448 13.97 -0.88 -18.17
N ILE A 449 13.77 -1.81 -17.24
CA ILE A 449 13.35 -1.52 -15.87
C ILE A 449 14.49 -0.85 -15.06
N GLY A 450 15.75 -0.98 -15.53
CA GLY A 450 16.93 -0.45 -14.83
C GLY A 450 17.36 0.96 -15.24
N THR A 451 16.79 1.53 -16.30
CA THR A 451 17.19 2.84 -16.83
C THR A 451 16.03 3.83 -16.82
N VAL A 452 16.33 5.08 -16.50
CA VAL A 452 15.36 6.19 -16.47
C VAL A 452 15.79 7.23 -17.49
N HIS A 453 14.87 7.72 -18.31
CA HIS A 453 15.13 8.82 -19.24
C HIS A 453 14.43 10.08 -18.73
N PRO A 454 15.06 10.87 -17.84
CA PRO A 454 14.39 11.97 -17.16
C PRO A 454 14.05 13.09 -18.14
N VAL A 455 12.81 13.55 -18.10
CA VAL A 455 12.31 14.71 -18.83
C VAL A 455 11.78 15.73 -17.82
N LEU A 456 12.31 16.94 -17.92
CA LEU A 456 11.83 18.07 -17.14
C LEU A 456 10.96 18.97 -18.01
N MET A 457 9.68 19.06 -17.65
CA MET A 457 8.70 19.88 -18.32
C MET A 457 8.34 21.11 -17.50
N LYS A 458 7.99 22.20 -18.19
CA LYS A 458 7.49 23.43 -17.60
C LYS A 458 6.05 23.66 -18.04
N ILE A 459 5.19 23.85 -17.04
CA ILE A 459 3.76 24.12 -17.17
C ILE A 459 3.50 25.57 -16.74
N THR A 460 2.77 26.31 -17.56
CA THR A 460 2.41 27.72 -17.33
C THR A 460 0.95 27.97 -17.69
N GLY A 461 0.33 28.98 -17.08
CA GLY A 461 -1.08 29.33 -17.30
C GLY A 461 -2.08 28.48 -16.49
N HIS A 462 -1.59 27.57 -15.65
CA HIS A 462 -2.38 26.65 -14.83
C HIS A 462 -3.03 27.30 -13.60
N PHE A 463 -2.66 28.53 -13.25
CA PHE A 463 -3.36 29.34 -12.25
C PHE A 463 -3.88 30.63 -12.89
N PRO A 464 -5.10 31.07 -12.57
CA PRO A 464 -5.64 32.31 -13.10
C PRO A 464 -4.73 33.50 -12.73
N SER A 465 -4.39 34.31 -13.73
CA SER A 465 -3.47 35.44 -13.56
C SER A 465 -4.11 36.52 -12.69
N GLY A 466 -3.54 36.75 -11.50
CA GLY A 466 -3.90 37.87 -10.62
C GLY A 466 -5.09 37.62 -9.71
N SER A 467 -4.87 36.89 -8.61
CA SER A 467 -5.73 37.02 -7.43
C SER A 467 -5.13 38.12 -6.53
N PRO A 468 -5.80 39.28 -6.36
CA PRO A 468 -5.35 40.28 -5.42
C PRO A 468 -5.44 39.72 -3.99
N ALA A 469 -4.49 40.14 -3.16
CA ALA A 469 -4.46 39.84 -1.74
C ALA A 469 -5.81 40.14 -1.07
N LEU A 470 -6.29 39.17 -0.29
CA LEU A 470 -7.20 39.33 0.86
C LEU A 470 -8.35 40.34 0.67
N GLU A 471 -9.46 39.87 0.12
CA GLU A 471 -10.77 40.31 0.62
C GLU A 471 -11.60 39.06 0.94
N GLU A 472 -11.94 38.91 2.22
CA GLU A 472 -12.92 37.95 2.72
C GLU A 472 -14.26 38.17 2.00
N LYS A 473 -14.49 37.41 0.92
CA LYS A 473 -15.82 37.24 0.34
C LYS A 473 -16.27 35.82 0.63
N HIS A 474 -17.22 35.72 1.55
CA HIS A 474 -18.11 34.58 1.70
C HIS A 474 -18.55 34.05 0.33
N THR A 475 -18.11 32.85 -0.03
CA THR A 475 -18.56 32.16 -1.25
C THR A 475 -19.90 31.45 -0.97
N PRO A 476 -20.87 31.44 -1.91
CA PRO A 476 -22.18 30.81 -1.73
C PRO A 476 -22.12 29.26 -1.86
N PRO A 477 -23.18 28.52 -1.46
CA PRO A 477 -23.22 27.06 -1.37
C PRO A 477 -23.25 26.31 -2.74
N PRO A 478 -22.98 24.99 -2.77
CA PRO A 478 -22.73 24.20 -3.99
C PRO A 478 -23.94 24.07 -4.93
N ALA A 479 -23.68 23.68 -6.18
CA ALA A 479 -24.62 23.63 -7.31
C ALA A 479 -25.99 23.00 -6.97
N ALA A 480 -27.06 23.67 -7.42
CA ALA A 480 -28.44 23.37 -7.04
C ALA A 480 -28.88 21.94 -7.41
N ASP A 481 -29.31 21.18 -6.40
CA ASP A 481 -30.03 19.91 -6.57
C ASP A 481 -31.25 20.11 -7.51
N PRO A 482 -31.27 19.51 -8.71
CA PRO A 482 -32.33 19.73 -9.70
C PRO A 482 -33.70 19.18 -9.25
N TYR A 483 -33.73 18.34 -8.22
CA TYR A 483 -34.95 17.79 -7.62
C TYR A 483 -35.33 18.46 -6.30
N ALA A 484 -34.57 19.47 -5.83
CA ALA A 484 -34.84 20.17 -4.58
C ALA A 484 -36.24 20.81 -4.60
N ALA A 485 -36.61 21.41 -5.73
CA ALA A 485 -37.91 22.02 -5.92
C ALA A 485 -39.05 20.98 -5.87
N VAL A 486 -38.81 19.75 -6.36
CA VAL A 486 -39.78 18.64 -6.27
C VAL A 486 -39.96 18.23 -4.80
N ARG A 487 -38.86 18.03 -4.07
CA ARG A 487 -38.89 17.66 -2.64
C ARG A 487 -39.57 18.71 -1.76
N GLN A 488 -39.30 19.99 -2.00
CA GLN A 488 -39.92 21.10 -1.27
C GLN A 488 -41.43 21.21 -1.52
N GLN A 489 -41.91 20.73 -2.67
CA GLN A 489 -43.30 20.78 -3.07
C GLN A 489 -44.02 19.43 -2.97
N ALA A 490 -43.34 18.39 -2.49
CA ALA A 490 -43.87 17.06 -2.27
C ALA A 490 -45.05 17.12 -1.29
N ARG A 491 -46.23 16.66 -1.73
CA ARG A 491 -47.48 16.69 -0.95
C ARG A 491 -48.21 15.34 -0.96
N GLY A 492 -47.64 14.33 -1.61
CA GLY A 492 -48.28 13.03 -1.82
C GLY A 492 -49.52 13.11 -2.70
N VAL A 493 -49.58 14.08 -3.63
CA VAL A 493 -50.74 14.31 -4.51
C VAL A 493 -50.44 13.82 -5.93
N LYS A 494 -51.05 12.70 -6.32
CA LYS A 494 -50.82 12.08 -7.65
C LYS A 494 -51.12 13.01 -8.82
N LYS A 495 -52.07 13.94 -8.66
CA LYS A 495 -52.47 14.89 -9.72
C LYS A 495 -51.34 15.86 -10.11
N ASP A 496 -50.32 16.01 -9.28
CA ASP A 496 -49.17 16.89 -9.54
C ASP A 496 -48.17 16.25 -10.51
N TYR A 497 -48.35 14.98 -10.86
CA TYR A 497 -47.49 14.25 -11.79
C TYR A 497 -48.25 13.91 -13.08
N ALA A 498 -47.72 14.34 -14.23
CA ALA A 498 -48.19 13.92 -15.55
C ALA A 498 -47.36 12.70 -15.99
N LEU A 499 -47.97 11.51 -15.97
CA LEU A 499 -47.28 10.27 -16.34
C LEU A 499 -47.32 10.06 -17.85
N GLU A 500 -46.23 9.58 -18.40
CA GLU A 500 -46.17 9.07 -19.77
C GLU A 500 -47.10 7.85 -19.94
N LYS A 501 -47.63 7.71 -21.17
CA LYS A 501 -48.64 6.69 -21.49
C LYS A 501 -48.12 5.26 -21.30
N PHE A 502 -46.85 5.05 -21.63
CA PHE A 502 -46.19 3.75 -21.54
C PHE A 502 -45.20 3.75 -20.36
N PRO A 503 -45.00 2.59 -19.71
CA PRO A 503 -43.93 2.45 -18.73
C PRO A 503 -42.55 2.57 -19.38
N LEU A 504 -41.52 2.80 -18.57
CA LEU A 504 -40.13 2.75 -19.04
C LEU A 504 -39.80 1.35 -19.61
N PRO A 505 -38.85 1.24 -20.55
CA PRO A 505 -38.26 -0.05 -20.93
C PRO A 505 -37.79 -0.79 -19.67
N ASP A 506 -38.11 -2.08 -19.54
CA ASP A 506 -37.84 -2.91 -18.34
C ASP A 506 -38.51 -2.42 -17.03
N GLY A 507 -39.31 -1.35 -17.10
CA GLY A 507 -40.08 -0.78 -15.98
C GLY A 507 -41.25 -1.64 -15.52
N GLU A 508 -41.52 -2.75 -16.22
CA GLU A 508 -42.43 -3.82 -15.82
C GLU A 508 -41.65 -4.95 -15.13
N GLY A 509 -41.15 -4.70 -13.91
CA GLY A 509 -40.52 -5.72 -13.05
C GLY A 509 -41.52 -6.48 -12.16
N GLY A 510 -41.04 -7.41 -11.34
CA GLY A 510 -41.88 -8.25 -10.46
C GLY A 510 -42.59 -7.52 -9.31
N MET A 511 -42.23 -6.26 -9.01
CA MET A 511 -42.68 -5.54 -7.80
C MET A 511 -43.48 -4.25 -8.06
N GLY A 512 -43.48 -3.73 -9.30
CA GLY A 512 -44.19 -2.50 -9.66
C GLY A 512 -44.06 -2.15 -11.14
N ILE A 513 -44.71 -1.05 -11.54
CA ILE A 513 -44.64 -0.44 -12.86
C ILE A 513 -44.02 0.95 -12.68
N VAL A 514 -42.93 1.25 -13.40
CA VAL A 514 -42.27 2.56 -13.40
C VAL A 514 -42.63 3.32 -14.67
N HIS A 515 -43.12 4.54 -14.52
CA HIS A 515 -43.38 5.47 -15.62
C HIS A 515 -42.44 6.67 -15.53
N GLN A 516 -41.97 7.18 -16.67
CA GLN A 516 -41.51 8.56 -16.71
C GLN A 516 -42.69 9.49 -16.43
N ALA A 517 -42.46 10.54 -15.65
CA ALA A 517 -43.47 11.55 -15.35
C ALA A 517 -42.85 12.95 -15.29
N VAL A 518 -43.70 13.97 -15.42
CA VAL A 518 -43.33 15.37 -15.20
C VAL A 518 -44.04 15.88 -13.96
N HIS A 519 -43.29 16.39 -12.99
CA HIS A 519 -43.83 17.11 -11.84
C HIS A 519 -44.33 18.49 -12.31
N LYS A 520 -45.64 18.65 -12.47
CA LYS A 520 -46.29 19.82 -13.10
C LYS A 520 -45.90 21.16 -12.46
N PRO A 521 -45.79 21.28 -11.11
CA PRO A 521 -45.43 22.55 -10.48
C PRO A 521 -44.00 23.05 -10.80
N THR A 522 -43.05 22.13 -10.99
CA THR A 522 -41.63 22.48 -11.22
C THR A 522 -41.16 22.19 -12.64
N ASN A 523 -42.00 21.54 -13.45
CA ASN A 523 -41.67 21.03 -14.78
C ASN A 523 -40.45 20.08 -14.80
N THR A 524 -40.18 19.41 -13.68
CA THR A 524 -39.04 18.48 -13.54
C THR A 524 -39.44 17.07 -13.98
N VAL A 525 -38.62 16.42 -14.82
CA VAL A 525 -38.80 15.02 -15.21
C VAL A 525 -38.38 14.10 -14.07
N VAL A 526 -39.20 13.10 -13.74
CA VAL A 526 -39.00 12.16 -12.62
C VAL A 526 -39.42 10.74 -13.01
N ALA A 527 -39.02 9.74 -12.23
CA ALA A 527 -39.52 8.37 -12.33
C ALA A 527 -40.64 8.15 -11.29
N PHE A 528 -41.78 7.61 -11.73
CA PHE A 528 -42.97 7.36 -10.93
C PHE A 528 -43.23 5.86 -10.82
N LYS A 529 -43.04 5.27 -9.63
CA LYS A 529 -43.25 3.84 -9.36
C LYS A 529 -44.59 3.61 -8.69
N LYS A 530 -45.38 2.63 -9.17
CA LYS A 530 -46.66 2.18 -8.58
C LYS A 530 -46.74 0.65 -8.57
N PRO A 531 -47.50 0.01 -7.66
CA PRO A 531 -47.64 -1.43 -7.67
C PRO A 531 -48.48 -1.89 -8.88
N ARG A 532 -48.21 -3.09 -9.41
CA ARG A 532 -49.00 -3.67 -10.52
C ARG A 532 -50.46 -3.93 -10.13
N SER A 533 -50.74 -4.16 -8.85
CA SER A 533 -52.09 -4.28 -8.30
C SER A 533 -52.10 -3.83 -6.83
N LEU A 534 -53.25 -3.41 -6.32
CA LEU A 534 -53.43 -2.97 -4.93
C LEU A 534 -53.59 -4.13 -3.94
N ARG A 535 -52.97 -5.28 -4.23
CA ARG A 535 -52.93 -6.41 -3.29
C ARG A 535 -52.05 -6.05 -2.09
N GLU A 536 -52.49 -6.41 -0.89
CA GLU A 536 -51.86 -6.03 0.38
C GLU A 536 -50.36 -6.37 0.44
N ASN A 537 -49.95 -7.50 -0.15
CA ASN A 537 -48.54 -7.91 -0.20
C ASN A 537 -47.65 -7.02 -1.08
N LEU A 538 -48.19 -6.39 -2.13
CA LEU A 538 -47.44 -5.48 -3.01
C LEU A 538 -47.38 -4.07 -2.42
N THR A 539 -48.49 -3.60 -1.83
CA THR A 539 -48.50 -2.32 -1.09
C THR A 539 -47.55 -2.37 0.11
N ALA A 540 -47.47 -3.50 0.82
CA ALA A 540 -46.51 -3.68 1.91
C ALA A 540 -45.04 -3.67 1.46
N ARG A 541 -44.73 -4.04 0.21
CA ARG A 541 -43.37 -3.91 -0.36
C ARG A 541 -43.07 -2.47 -0.76
N MET A 542 -44.04 -1.78 -1.35
CA MET A 542 -43.94 -0.35 -1.69
C MET A 542 -43.69 0.50 -0.43
N LEU A 543 -44.41 0.22 0.66
CA LEU A 543 -44.20 0.90 1.94
C LEU A 543 -42.78 0.68 2.48
N ARG A 544 -42.26 -0.56 2.41
CA ARG A 544 -40.89 -0.87 2.85
C ARG A 544 -39.85 -0.09 2.05
N GLU A 545 -40.04 0.00 0.74
CA GLU A 545 -39.10 0.74 -0.11
C GLU A 545 -39.07 2.23 0.23
N ILE A 546 -40.23 2.83 0.51
CA ILE A 546 -40.33 4.23 0.98
C ILE A 546 -39.65 4.38 2.35
N GLU A 547 -39.95 3.53 3.32
CA GLU A 547 -39.39 3.60 4.68
C GLU A 547 -37.86 3.46 4.68
N VAL A 548 -37.32 2.50 3.93
CA VAL A 548 -35.88 2.23 3.88
C VAL A 548 -35.15 3.36 3.14
N ALA A 549 -35.69 3.83 2.00
CA ALA A 549 -35.11 4.97 1.28
C ALA A 549 -35.14 6.27 2.11
N GLN A 550 -36.15 6.45 2.98
CA GLN A 550 -36.19 7.56 3.93
C GLN A 550 -35.17 7.38 5.06
N ALA A 551 -35.08 6.19 5.65
CA ALA A 551 -34.12 5.89 6.72
C ALA A 551 -32.66 6.06 6.25
N LEU A 552 -32.39 5.71 5.00
CA LEU A 552 -31.08 5.81 4.35
C LEU A 552 -30.90 7.10 3.54
N GLY A 553 -31.81 8.07 3.64
CA GLY A 553 -31.84 9.23 2.76
C GLY A 553 -30.62 10.17 2.84
N GLY A 554 -29.78 10.02 3.86
CA GLY A 554 -28.49 10.70 3.97
C GLY A 554 -27.37 10.10 3.14
N ASN A 555 -27.52 8.86 2.66
CA ASN A 555 -26.53 8.18 1.84
C ASN A 555 -26.74 8.51 0.36
N ARG A 556 -25.75 9.14 -0.27
CA ARG A 556 -25.84 9.50 -1.69
C ARG A 556 -26.06 8.27 -2.58
N HIS A 557 -25.45 7.13 -2.27
CA HIS A 557 -25.53 5.90 -3.07
C HIS A 557 -26.83 5.11 -2.87
N VAL A 558 -27.82 5.66 -2.17
CA VAL A 558 -29.18 5.10 -2.11
C VAL A 558 -30.12 5.92 -2.99
N MET A 559 -30.94 5.24 -3.80
CA MET A 559 -31.93 5.92 -4.64
C MET A 559 -32.94 6.69 -3.76
N PRO A 560 -33.01 8.03 -3.85
CA PRO A 560 -33.86 8.80 -2.95
C PRO A 560 -35.32 8.77 -3.39
N VAL A 561 -36.23 8.83 -2.40
CA VAL A 561 -37.66 9.09 -2.63
C VAL A 561 -37.90 10.60 -2.52
N LEU A 562 -38.47 11.18 -3.58
CA LEU A 562 -38.77 12.61 -3.68
C LEU A 562 -40.16 12.95 -3.14
N ASP A 563 -41.15 12.12 -3.42
CA ASP A 563 -42.55 12.27 -3.00
C ASP A 563 -43.23 10.89 -3.00
N PHE A 564 -44.28 10.70 -2.21
CA PHE A 564 -44.96 9.41 -2.10
C PHE A 564 -46.41 9.53 -1.64
N SER A 565 -47.22 8.54 -2.00
CA SER A 565 -48.61 8.43 -1.53
C SER A 565 -48.64 8.14 -0.02
N PRO A 566 -49.46 8.84 0.77
CA PRO A 566 -49.69 8.50 2.19
C PRO A 566 -50.23 7.07 2.40
N ARG A 567 -50.78 6.45 1.36
CA ARG A 567 -51.28 5.07 1.37
C ARG A 567 -50.27 4.05 0.80
N ALA A 568 -49.05 4.49 0.52
CA ALA A 568 -48.02 3.69 -0.16
C ALA A 568 -48.49 3.09 -1.52
N GLU A 569 -49.37 3.80 -2.22
CA GLU A 569 -49.88 3.39 -3.54
C GLU A 569 -48.93 3.78 -4.69
N TRP A 570 -47.94 4.63 -4.44
CA TRP A 570 -46.90 5.05 -5.38
C TRP A 570 -45.83 5.87 -4.67
N PHE A 571 -44.66 6.01 -5.29
CA PHE A 571 -43.66 7.02 -4.96
C PHE A 571 -42.94 7.52 -6.21
N VAL A 572 -42.22 8.64 -6.05
CA VAL A 572 -41.47 9.33 -7.08
C VAL A 572 -40.00 9.37 -6.69
N MET A 573 -39.11 9.13 -7.65
CA MET A 573 -37.67 9.17 -7.51
C MET A 573 -37.04 9.89 -8.71
N PRO A 574 -35.76 10.28 -8.65
CA PRO A 574 -35.05 10.78 -9.82
C PRO A 574 -35.10 9.79 -10.99
N LEU A 575 -35.11 10.31 -12.22
CA LEU A 575 -35.00 9.45 -13.41
C LEU A 575 -33.52 9.10 -13.61
N ALA A 576 -33.18 7.81 -13.47
CA ALA A 576 -31.84 7.29 -13.75
C ALA A 576 -31.56 7.25 -15.26
N GLN A 577 -30.29 7.38 -15.64
CA GLN A 577 -29.87 7.34 -17.06
C GLN A 577 -29.80 5.91 -17.60
N ALA A 578 -29.35 4.96 -16.78
CA ALA A 578 -29.19 3.55 -17.14
C ALA A 578 -29.11 2.67 -15.88
N THR A 579 -29.18 1.35 -16.05
CA THR A 579 -28.83 0.36 -15.02
C THR A 579 -27.44 -0.23 -15.30
N ALA A 580 -26.84 -0.88 -14.30
CA ALA A 580 -25.62 -1.65 -14.51
C ALA A 580 -25.82 -2.80 -15.51
N GLU A 581 -27.06 -3.31 -15.61
CA GLU A 581 -27.43 -4.30 -16.63
C GLU A 581 -27.29 -3.74 -18.06
N HIS A 582 -27.79 -2.51 -18.29
CA HIS A 582 -27.66 -1.84 -19.59
C HIS A 582 -26.22 -1.44 -19.92
N LEU A 583 -25.39 -1.19 -18.91
CA LEU A 583 -24.01 -0.74 -19.06
C LEU A 583 -22.98 -1.88 -18.98
N GLN A 584 -23.40 -3.15 -18.88
CA GLN A 584 -22.48 -4.28 -18.72
C GLN A 584 -21.34 -4.32 -19.74
N PRO A 585 -21.57 -4.14 -21.07
CA PRO A 585 -20.48 -4.18 -22.04
C PRO A 585 -19.43 -3.07 -21.82
N GLN A 586 -19.83 -1.94 -21.23
CA GLN A 586 -18.93 -0.82 -20.92
C GLN A 586 -18.17 -1.09 -19.62
N LEU A 587 -18.83 -1.71 -18.64
CA LEU A 587 -18.27 -2.06 -17.33
C LEU A 587 -17.31 -3.26 -17.37
N GLN A 588 -17.40 -4.09 -18.40
CA GLN A 588 -16.55 -5.27 -18.56
C GLN A 588 -15.07 -4.91 -18.78
N ASP A 589 -14.81 -3.87 -19.57
CA ASP A 589 -13.46 -3.45 -19.96
C ASP A 589 -12.95 -2.23 -19.17
N ASP A 590 -13.81 -1.61 -18.35
CA ASP A 590 -13.49 -0.43 -17.52
C ASP A 590 -13.42 -0.81 -16.03
N GLY A 591 -12.22 -1.24 -15.61
CA GLY A 591 -11.97 -1.63 -14.21
C GLY A 591 -12.17 -0.48 -13.20
N GLN A 592 -12.05 0.78 -13.63
CA GLN A 592 -12.25 1.95 -12.77
C GLN A 592 -13.73 2.21 -12.53
N GLU A 593 -14.56 2.17 -13.57
CA GLU A 593 -16.02 2.32 -13.44
C GLU A 593 -16.63 1.13 -12.69
N LEU A 594 -16.11 -0.09 -12.89
CA LEU A 594 -16.48 -1.25 -12.08
C LEU A 594 -16.16 -1.03 -10.59
N ARG A 595 -14.96 -0.52 -10.26
CA ARG A 595 -14.59 -0.20 -8.87
C ARG A 595 -15.51 0.88 -8.29
N ALA A 596 -15.82 1.93 -9.04
CA ALA A 596 -16.74 2.99 -8.60
C ALA A 596 -18.15 2.46 -8.32
N LEU A 597 -18.64 1.51 -9.13
CA LEU A 597 -19.90 0.81 -8.89
C LEU A 597 -19.86 -0.03 -7.61
N VAL A 598 -18.81 -0.83 -7.43
CA VAL A 598 -18.64 -1.69 -6.25
C VAL A 598 -18.58 -0.84 -4.97
N ASP A 599 -17.80 0.24 -4.97
CA ASP A 599 -17.66 1.13 -3.81
C ASP A 599 -19.00 1.83 -3.47
N ALA A 600 -19.77 2.24 -4.49
CA ALA A 600 -21.09 2.83 -4.30
C ALA A 600 -22.09 1.85 -3.68
N VAL A 601 -22.15 0.61 -4.19
CA VAL A 601 -23.04 -0.43 -3.67
C VAL A 601 -22.62 -0.82 -2.25
N ALA A 602 -21.31 -0.96 -2.00
CA ALA A 602 -20.78 -1.21 -0.67
C ALA A 602 -21.15 -0.09 0.32
N ALA A 603 -21.00 1.18 -0.06
CA ALA A 603 -21.38 2.31 0.77
C ALA A 603 -22.88 2.31 1.13
N ALA A 604 -23.76 1.97 0.18
CA ALA A 604 -25.20 1.83 0.42
C ALA A 604 -25.52 0.67 1.38
N LEU A 605 -24.84 -0.47 1.22
CA LEU A 605 -25.03 -1.64 2.08
C LEU A 605 -24.47 -1.43 3.49
N ALA A 606 -23.35 -0.72 3.65
CA ALA A 606 -22.76 -0.45 4.95
C ALA A 606 -23.73 0.33 5.86
N ASP A 607 -24.36 1.38 5.34
CA ASP A 607 -25.37 2.13 6.08
C ASP A 607 -26.65 1.32 6.34
N ALA A 608 -27.08 0.52 5.37
CA ALA A 608 -28.21 -0.39 5.55
C ALA A 608 -27.94 -1.41 6.67
N HIS A 609 -26.80 -2.08 6.63
CA HIS A 609 -26.40 -3.10 7.60
C HIS A 609 -26.23 -2.53 9.00
N ARG A 610 -25.69 -1.31 9.13
CA ARG A 610 -25.60 -0.58 10.42
C ARG A 610 -26.96 -0.30 11.05
N LEU A 611 -27.98 -0.09 10.22
CA LEU A 611 -29.38 0.04 10.64
C LEU A 611 -30.11 -1.30 10.66
N ASP A 612 -29.40 -2.42 10.62
CA ASP A 612 -29.94 -3.79 10.66
C ASP A 612 -30.88 -4.13 9.48
N TYR A 613 -30.78 -3.38 8.37
CA TYR A 613 -31.45 -3.67 7.11
C TYR A 613 -30.59 -4.58 6.23
N LEU A 614 -31.20 -5.60 5.61
CA LEU A 614 -30.55 -6.46 4.60
C LEU A 614 -31.28 -6.31 3.26
N HIS A 615 -30.55 -6.10 2.17
CA HIS A 615 -31.13 -5.80 0.84
C HIS A 615 -31.84 -7.01 0.22
N ARG A 616 -31.17 -8.17 0.17
CA ARG A 616 -31.69 -9.49 -0.28
C ARG A 616 -32.12 -9.63 -1.74
N ASP A 617 -32.02 -8.58 -2.55
CA ASP A 617 -32.26 -8.63 -4.00
C ASP A 617 -31.25 -7.74 -4.77
N ILE A 618 -29.96 -7.87 -4.45
CA ILE A 618 -28.90 -7.17 -5.19
C ILE A 618 -28.70 -7.86 -6.54
N LYS A 619 -28.82 -7.08 -7.62
CA LYS A 619 -28.65 -7.52 -9.00
C LYS A 619 -28.37 -6.31 -9.91
N PRO A 620 -27.87 -6.52 -11.14
CA PRO A 620 -27.49 -5.40 -12.02
C PRO A 620 -28.65 -4.43 -12.33
N ALA A 621 -29.88 -4.94 -12.48
CA ALA A 621 -31.07 -4.11 -12.72
C ALA A 621 -31.42 -3.12 -11.57
N ASN A 622 -30.94 -3.39 -10.35
CA ASN A 622 -31.22 -2.58 -9.17
C ASN A 622 -30.09 -1.57 -8.85
N ILE A 623 -29.02 -1.60 -9.63
CA ILE A 623 -27.88 -0.68 -9.53
C ILE A 623 -28.02 0.31 -10.68
N LEU A 624 -28.29 1.58 -10.36
CA LEU A 624 -28.67 2.59 -11.35
C LEU A 624 -27.60 3.68 -11.43
N GLN A 625 -27.36 4.18 -12.65
CA GLN A 625 -26.52 5.34 -12.89
C GLN A 625 -27.38 6.59 -12.82
N LEU A 626 -27.03 7.51 -11.92
CA LEU A 626 -27.80 8.73 -11.61
C LEU A 626 -26.91 9.98 -11.57
N HIS A 627 -26.82 10.73 -12.67
CA HIS A 627 -25.97 11.93 -12.81
C HIS A 627 -24.48 11.65 -12.55
N GLY A 628 -23.93 10.60 -13.18
CA GLY A 628 -22.51 10.24 -13.09
C GLY A 628 -22.11 9.57 -11.78
N ARG A 629 -23.06 8.98 -11.04
CA ARG A 629 -22.81 8.22 -9.82
C ARG A 629 -23.75 7.03 -9.73
N TRP A 630 -23.25 5.94 -9.15
CA TRP A 630 -24.03 4.73 -8.90
C TRP A 630 -24.91 4.86 -7.66
N VAL A 631 -26.14 4.36 -7.76
CA VAL A 631 -27.09 4.24 -6.64
C VAL A 631 -27.73 2.86 -6.61
N LEU A 632 -27.94 2.35 -5.41
CA LEU A 632 -28.70 1.13 -5.15
C LEU A 632 -30.18 1.46 -4.91
N GLY A 633 -31.06 0.80 -5.64
CA GLY A 633 -32.51 0.92 -5.55
C GLY A 633 -33.22 -0.41 -5.29
N ASP A 634 -34.55 -0.36 -5.24
CA ASP A 634 -35.45 -1.52 -5.06
C ASP A 634 -35.33 -2.27 -3.71
N TRP A 635 -35.55 -1.52 -2.63
CA TRP A 635 -35.57 -1.99 -1.23
C TRP A 635 -36.84 -2.81 -0.86
N GLY A 636 -37.56 -3.37 -1.83
CA GLY A 636 -38.86 -4.02 -1.62
C GLY A 636 -38.82 -5.37 -0.89
N ILE A 637 -37.65 -6.02 -0.86
CA ILE A 637 -37.42 -7.35 -0.26
C ILE A 637 -36.64 -7.26 1.07
N VAL A 638 -36.40 -6.05 1.56
CA VAL A 638 -35.58 -5.77 2.74
C VAL A 638 -36.12 -6.40 4.03
N ARG A 639 -35.20 -6.87 4.88
CA ARG A 639 -35.51 -7.32 6.25
C ARG A 639 -35.34 -6.17 7.25
N ARG A 640 -36.32 -5.98 8.13
CA ARG A 640 -36.24 -5.05 9.28
C ARG A 640 -35.38 -5.61 10.43
N PRO A 641 -34.91 -4.73 11.35
CA PRO A 641 -34.23 -5.13 12.59
C PRO A 641 -35.00 -6.15 13.42
N ARG A 642 -34.26 -6.97 14.18
CA ARG A 642 -34.84 -7.98 15.07
C ARG A 642 -35.71 -7.28 16.14
N GLY A 643 -36.98 -7.69 16.25
CA GLY A 643 -37.94 -7.12 17.22
C GLY A 643 -39.02 -6.21 16.63
N GLN A 644 -38.90 -5.80 15.36
CA GLN A 644 -39.92 -4.97 14.68
C GLN A 644 -40.83 -5.75 13.71
N THR A 645 -40.83 -7.09 13.76
CA THR A 645 -41.61 -7.95 12.85
C THR A 645 -42.81 -8.62 13.53
N THR A 646 -44.02 -8.22 13.14
CA THR A 646 -45.29 -8.94 13.39
C THR A 646 -45.61 -9.92 12.25
N ASN A 647 -44.81 -10.98 12.05
CA ASN A 647 -45.31 -12.32 11.70
C ASN A 647 -44.16 -13.32 11.44
N PRO A 648 -43.87 -14.26 12.37
CA PRO A 648 -42.88 -15.31 12.20
C PRO A 648 -43.29 -16.49 11.29
N LYS A 649 -44.50 -16.49 10.70
CA LYS A 649 -45.13 -17.69 10.09
C LYS A 649 -45.43 -17.59 8.58
N ARG A 650 -44.46 -17.20 7.74
CA ARG A 650 -44.52 -17.49 6.28
C ARG A 650 -43.27 -18.26 5.85
N THR A 651 -43.25 -19.53 6.23
CA THR A 651 -42.32 -20.54 5.73
C THR A 651 -42.62 -20.85 4.25
N GLY A 652 -41.57 -20.91 3.42
CA GLY A 652 -41.61 -21.62 2.14
C GLY A 652 -41.71 -20.82 0.83
N THR A 653 -41.56 -19.49 0.82
CA THR A 653 -41.45 -18.75 -0.46
C THR A 653 -40.00 -18.35 -0.71
N LYS A 654 -39.39 -18.81 -1.81
CA LYS A 654 -38.05 -18.36 -2.26
C LYS A 654 -38.04 -16.83 -2.32
N ILE A 655 -36.98 -16.20 -1.79
CA ILE A 655 -36.83 -14.74 -1.72
C ILE A 655 -35.59 -14.33 -2.53
N GLY A 656 -35.71 -13.26 -3.32
CA GLY A 656 -34.64 -12.73 -4.18
C GLY A 656 -34.65 -13.31 -5.60
N THR A 657 -33.75 -12.81 -6.43
CA THR A 657 -33.50 -13.27 -7.80
C THR A 657 -32.59 -14.50 -7.75
N ALA A 658 -33.02 -15.64 -8.29
CA ALA A 658 -32.41 -16.95 -8.03
C ALA A 658 -30.96 -17.07 -8.55
N GLU A 659 -30.65 -16.29 -9.58
CA GLU A 659 -29.39 -16.27 -10.31
C GLU A 659 -28.29 -15.53 -9.53
N PHE A 660 -28.66 -14.47 -8.79
CA PHE A 660 -27.73 -13.62 -8.03
C PHE A 660 -27.77 -13.87 -6.51
N GLY A 661 -28.88 -14.38 -5.99
CA GLY A 661 -29.10 -14.52 -4.55
C GLY A 661 -28.28 -15.63 -3.90
N ALA A 662 -27.88 -15.41 -2.65
CA ALA A 662 -27.18 -16.40 -1.84
C ALA A 662 -28.01 -17.70 -1.61
N PRO A 663 -27.37 -18.88 -1.54
CA PRO A 663 -28.07 -20.16 -1.37
C PRO A 663 -29.03 -20.19 -0.18
N GLU A 664 -28.64 -19.58 0.94
CA GLU A 664 -29.44 -19.51 2.16
C GLU A 664 -30.75 -18.69 1.99
N LEU A 665 -30.85 -17.79 1.01
CA LEU A 665 -32.09 -17.05 0.72
C LEU A 665 -33.20 -17.97 0.17
N SER A 666 -32.83 -19.09 -0.44
CA SER A 666 -33.76 -20.11 -0.94
C SER A 666 -34.08 -21.20 0.09
N ILE A 667 -33.15 -21.47 1.02
CA ILE A 667 -33.24 -22.58 1.99
C ILE A 667 -33.82 -22.08 3.33
N ALA A 668 -33.26 -21.01 3.87
CA ALA A 668 -33.61 -20.44 5.18
C ALA A 668 -33.51 -18.91 5.16
N PRO A 669 -34.38 -18.19 4.42
CA PRO A 669 -34.31 -16.73 4.25
C PRO A 669 -34.36 -15.92 5.56
N HIS A 670 -34.77 -16.53 6.69
CA HIS A 670 -34.74 -15.91 8.01
C HIS A 670 -33.32 -15.89 8.64
N HIS A 671 -32.39 -16.69 8.13
CA HIS A 671 -31.00 -16.78 8.58
C HIS A 671 -30.04 -15.89 7.78
N ALA A 672 -30.52 -15.19 6.74
CA ALA A 672 -29.67 -14.27 5.97
C ALA A 672 -29.05 -13.17 6.87
N THR A 673 -27.78 -12.88 6.58
CA THR A 673 -26.90 -11.92 7.27
C THR A 673 -26.31 -10.94 6.23
N PRO A 674 -25.51 -9.94 6.64
CA PRO A 674 -24.72 -9.13 5.69
C PRO A 674 -23.96 -9.94 4.64
N ALA A 675 -23.43 -11.12 5.01
CA ALA A 675 -22.74 -12.05 4.11
C ALA A 675 -23.63 -12.58 2.96
N SER A 676 -24.96 -12.53 3.08
CA SER A 676 -25.88 -12.88 1.99
C SER A 676 -25.95 -11.77 0.93
N ASP A 677 -25.87 -10.50 1.35
CA ASP A 677 -25.81 -9.36 0.43
C ASP A 677 -24.44 -9.30 -0.28
N ILE A 678 -23.36 -9.59 0.45
CA ILE A 678 -21.99 -9.67 -0.10
C ILE A 678 -21.88 -10.79 -1.15
N TYR A 679 -22.49 -11.95 -0.93
CA TYR A 679 -22.57 -12.99 -1.95
C TYR A 679 -23.23 -12.48 -3.23
N SER A 680 -24.33 -11.75 -3.09
CA SER A 680 -25.10 -11.23 -4.22
C SER A 680 -24.29 -10.16 -4.99
N LEU A 681 -23.53 -9.32 -4.28
CA LEU A 681 -22.57 -8.39 -4.87
C LEU A 681 -21.44 -9.11 -5.60
N GLY A 682 -20.88 -10.19 -5.03
CA GLY A 682 -19.87 -11.04 -5.70
C GLY A 682 -20.38 -11.62 -7.01
N LYS A 683 -21.64 -12.08 -7.05
CA LYS A 683 -22.29 -12.55 -8.29
C LYS A 683 -22.48 -11.44 -9.31
N VAL A 684 -22.82 -10.21 -8.88
CA VAL A 684 -22.89 -9.04 -9.77
C VAL A 684 -21.53 -8.73 -10.39
N ILE A 685 -20.46 -8.70 -9.60
CA ILE A 685 -19.09 -8.44 -10.08
C ILE A 685 -18.67 -9.51 -11.10
N GLY A 686 -18.87 -10.78 -10.77
CA GLY A 686 -18.58 -11.89 -11.68
C GLY A 686 -19.34 -11.79 -13.01
N TRP A 687 -20.61 -11.40 -12.95
CA TRP A 687 -21.43 -11.19 -14.16
C TRP A 687 -20.94 -10.00 -15.00
N LEU A 688 -20.65 -8.87 -14.36
CA LEU A 688 -20.15 -7.67 -15.05
C LEU A 688 -18.86 -7.96 -15.83
N LEU A 689 -17.95 -8.75 -15.25
CA LEU A 689 -16.65 -9.07 -15.83
C LEU A 689 -16.66 -10.20 -16.87
N THR A 690 -17.62 -11.13 -16.78
CA THR A 690 -17.66 -12.29 -17.69
C THR A 690 -18.68 -12.14 -18.81
N GLY A 691 -19.71 -11.30 -18.63
CA GLY A 691 -20.85 -11.19 -19.55
C GLY A 691 -21.67 -12.48 -19.71
N THR A 692 -21.41 -13.50 -18.90
CA THR A 692 -22.07 -14.81 -18.98
C THR A 692 -23.28 -14.85 -18.04
N ASP A 693 -24.41 -15.40 -18.48
CA ASP A 693 -25.60 -15.50 -17.64
C ASP A 693 -25.32 -16.30 -16.35
N PRO A 694 -25.68 -15.78 -15.15
CA PRO A 694 -25.33 -16.42 -13.90
C PRO A 694 -26.27 -17.59 -13.59
N GLU A 695 -25.70 -18.76 -13.30
CA GLU A 695 -26.47 -19.90 -12.78
C GLU A 695 -26.66 -19.81 -11.25
N PRO A 696 -27.80 -20.28 -10.70
CA PRO A 696 -28.05 -20.31 -9.26
C PRO A 696 -27.03 -21.17 -8.50
N ASN A 697 -26.47 -20.62 -7.41
CA ASN A 697 -25.50 -21.28 -6.52
C ASN A 697 -24.15 -21.66 -7.14
N ILE A 698 -23.86 -21.22 -8.36
CA ILE A 698 -22.57 -21.44 -9.03
C ILE A 698 -21.81 -20.10 -9.07
N PRO A 699 -20.62 -19.99 -8.45
CA PRO A 699 -19.80 -18.79 -8.55
C PRO A 699 -19.41 -18.51 -10.01
N LEU A 700 -19.51 -17.26 -10.44
CA LEU A 700 -19.14 -16.84 -11.78
C LEU A 700 -17.75 -16.20 -11.73
N LEU A 701 -16.72 -17.03 -11.71
CA LEU A 701 -15.35 -16.56 -11.52
C LEU A 701 -14.84 -15.85 -12.79
N PRO A 702 -14.41 -14.58 -12.71
CA PRO A 702 -13.85 -13.87 -13.84
C PRO A 702 -12.46 -14.42 -14.23
N PRO A 703 -11.89 -14.01 -15.38
CA PRO A 703 -10.51 -14.32 -15.75
C PRO A 703 -9.50 -13.96 -14.64
N PRO A 704 -8.28 -14.53 -14.67
CA PRO A 704 -7.24 -14.22 -13.70
C PRO A 704 -7.04 -12.71 -13.51
N GLY A 705 -6.91 -12.28 -12.26
CA GLY A 705 -6.84 -10.88 -11.86
C GLY A 705 -7.46 -10.64 -10.48
N PRO A 706 -7.37 -9.42 -9.93
CA PRO A 706 -7.73 -9.10 -8.55
C PRO A 706 -9.18 -9.45 -8.22
N TRP A 707 -10.10 -9.21 -9.16
CA TRP A 707 -11.52 -9.48 -8.98
C TRP A 707 -11.86 -10.98 -8.90
N ARG A 708 -11.01 -11.87 -9.39
CA ARG A 708 -11.26 -13.33 -9.33
C ARG A 708 -11.24 -13.84 -7.89
N SER A 709 -10.24 -13.43 -7.12
CA SER A 709 -10.12 -13.78 -5.70
C SER A 709 -11.27 -13.16 -4.88
N VAL A 710 -11.62 -11.90 -5.16
CA VAL A 710 -12.75 -11.21 -4.54
C VAL A 710 -14.07 -11.96 -4.78
N VAL A 711 -14.38 -12.29 -6.04
CA VAL A 711 -15.61 -13.02 -6.40
C VAL A 711 -15.61 -14.42 -5.76
N ARG A 712 -14.47 -15.11 -5.76
CA ARG A 712 -14.31 -16.43 -5.11
C ARG A 712 -14.66 -16.37 -3.64
N GLN A 713 -14.08 -15.44 -2.88
CA GLN A 713 -14.30 -15.32 -1.44
C GLN A 713 -15.73 -14.84 -1.09
N CYS A 714 -16.31 -13.95 -1.89
CA CYS A 714 -17.70 -13.53 -1.70
C CYS A 714 -18.70 -14.66 -1.95
N CYS A 715 -18.38 -15.58 -2.87
CA CYS A 715 -19.28 -16.63 -3.32
C CYS A 715 -19.09 -18.00 -2.65
N PHE A 716 -18.39 -18.08 -1.50
CA PHE A 716 -18.32 -19.32 -0.71
C PHE A 716 -19.70 -19.85 -0.33
N ARG A 717 -19.87 -21.17 -0.32
CA ARG A 717 -21.18 -21.78 -0.01
C ARG A 717 -21.54 -21.62 1.46
N ASP A 718 -20.57 -21.77 2.36
CA ASP A 718 -20.72 -21.48 3.79
C ASP A 718 -20.66 -19.95 4.01
N PRO A 719 -21.71 -19.32 4.56
CA PRO A 719 -21.71 -17.89 4.84
C PRO A 719 -20.60 -17.43 5.79
N SER A 720 -20.08 -18.30 6.67
CA SER A 720 -19.04 -17.95 7.63
C SER A 720 -17.65 -17.76 7.00
N GLN A 721 -17.46 -18.29 5.78
CA GLN A 721 -16.20 -18.16 5.02
C GLN A 721 -16.18 -16.93 4.11
N ARG A 722 -17.28 -16.18 4.04
CA ARG A 722 -17.37 -14.91 3.31
C ARG A 722 -16.94 -13.75 4.22
N PRO A 723 -16.62 -12.58 3.68
CA PRO A 723 -16.58 -11.36 4.49
C PRO A 723 -17.89 -11.18 5.25
N GLN A 724 -17.80 -10.99 6.57
CA GLN A 724 -18.96 -10.86 7.46
C GLN A 724 -19.50 -9.42 7.49
N THR A 725 -18.68 -8.45 7.11
CA THR A 725 -19.04 -7.04 7.07
C THR A 725 -18.65 -6.40 5.75
N ILE A 726 -19.26 -5.26 5.41
CA ILE A 726 -18.85 -4.48 4.24
C ILE A 726 -17.41 -3.96 4.37
N ALA A 727 -16.94 -3.69 5.60
CA ALA A 727 -15.55 -3.30 5.83
C ALA A 727 -14.59 -4.44 5.43
N GLU A 728 -14.83 -5.66 5.91
CA GLU A 728 -14.03 -6.83 5.52
C GLU A 728 -14.07 -7.11 4.00
N PHE A 729 -15.21 -6.84 3.35
CA PHE A 729 -15.32 -6.94 1.90
C PHE A 729 -14.47 -5.89 1.17
N LEU A 730 -14.45 -4.63 1.65
CA LEU A 730 -13.63 -3.57 1.06
C LEU A 730 -12.13 -3.81 1.33
N ASP A 731 -11.76 -4.31 2.50
CA ASP A 731 -10.38 -4.73 2.81
C ASP A 731 -9.92 -5.83 1.86
N LEU A 732 -10.79 -6.81 1.59
CA LEU A 732 -10.55 -7.84 0.58
C LEU A 732 -10.32 -7.21 -0.80
N VAL A 733 -11.19 -6.31 -1.26
CA VAL A 733 -11.03 -5.63 -2.56
C VAL A 733 -9.71 -4.86 -2.64
N GLU A 734 -9.37 -4.09 -1.60
CA GLU A 734 -8.16 -3.27 -1.56
C GLU A 734 -6.89 -4.12 -1.50
N ARG A 735 -6.92 -5.20 -0.72
CA ARG A 735 -5.82 -6.16 -0.63
C ARG A 735 -5.52 -6.79 -1.98
N GLU A 736 -6.53 -7.32 -2.67
CA GLU A 736 -6.30 -7.96 -3.97
C GLU A 736 -5.95 -6.93 -5.05
N ALA A 737 -6.51 -5.71 -5.01
CA ALA A 737 -6.19 -4.64 -5.96
C ALA A 737 -4.80 -4.00 -5.76
N SER A 738 -4.26 -4.02 -4.53
CA SER A 738 -2.92 -3.51 -4.21
C SER A 738 -1.80 -4.53 -4.48
N GLN A 739 -2.15 -5.81 -4.65
CA GLN A 739 -1.21 -6.93 -4.77
C GLN A 739 -0.68 -7.17 -6.19
N ASP A 740 -1.19 -6.45 -7.20
CA ASP A 740 -0.67 -6.46 -8.59
C ASP A 740 0.72 -5.77 -8.75
N LEU A 741 1.36 -5.34 -7.66
CA LEU A 741 2.66 -4.65 -7.66
C LEU A 741 3.86 -5.51 -7.25
N ASP A 742 3.66 -6.70 -6.67
CA ASP A 742 4.76 -7.62 -6.34
C ASP A 742 4.78 -8.80 -7.31
N LEU A 743 5.95 -9.10 -7.88
CA LEU A 743 6.16 -10.34 -8.64
C LEU A 743 5.77 -11.54 -7.72
N PRO A 744 4.98 -12.53 -8.20
CA PRO A 744 4.58 -13.69 -7.40
C PRO A 744 5.75 -14.37 -6.69
N VAL A 745 6.91 -14.43 -7.35
CA VAL A 745 8.17 -14.97 -6.80
C VAL A 745 8.70 -14.13 -5.63
N ALA A 746 8.65 -12.80 -5.69
CA ALA A 746 9.11 -11.93 -4.61
C ALA A 746 8.21 -12.03 -3.37
N ARG A 747 6.89 -12.11 -3.59
CA ARG A 747 5.91 -12.39 -2.52
C ARG A 747 6.12 -13.77 -1.92
N ALA A 748 6.39 -14.75 -2.78
CA ALA A 748 6.66 -16.11 -2.35
C ALA A 748 7.94 -16.20 -1.51
N GLN A 749 9.01 -15.51 -1.89
CA GLN A 749 10.26 -15.46 -1.12
C GLN A 749 10.09 -14.84 0.28
N GLN A 750 9.24 -13.82 0.43
CA GLN A 750 8.94 -13.24 1.74
C GLN A 750 8.14 -14.21 2.63
N LEU A 751 7.18 -14.93 2.04
CA LEU A 751 6.38 -15.93 2.74
C LEU A 751 7.20 -17.19 3.09
N VAL A 752 8.19 -17.55 2.28
CA VAL A 752 9.11 -18.67 2.55
C VAL A 752 9.88 -18.44 3.84
N ALA A 753 10.46 -17.25 4.04
CA ALA A 753 11.24 -16.97 5.25
C ALA A 753 10.40 -17.14 6.53
N ALA A 754 9.16 -16.63 6.53
CA ALA A 754 8.24 -16.80 7.65
C ALA A 754 7.76 -18.26 7.82
N ALA A 755 7.52 -18.98 6.72
CA ALA A 755 7.15 -20.39 6.77
C ALA A 755 8.30 -21.29 7.28
N GLU A 756 9.55 -20.98 6.94
CA GLU A 756 10.76 -21.66 7.46
C GLU A 756 10.94 -21.45 8.97
N GLU A 757 10.43 -20.35 9.53
CA GLU A 757 10.36 -20.09 10.97
C GLU A 757 9.17 -20.80 11.66
N GLY A 758 8.35 -21.54 10.90
CA GLY A 758 7.23 -22.33 11.41
C GLY A 758 5.86 -21.64 11.35
N ASP A 759 5.72 -20.52 10.63
CA ASP A 759 4.43 -19.85 10.45
C ASP A 759 3.51 -20.61 9.47
N THR A 760 2.48 -21.26 10.02
CA THR A 760 1.47 -22.00 9.25
C THR A 760 0.57 -21.10 8.41
N SER A 761 0.38 -19.83 8.79
CA SER A 761 -0.38 -18.86 8.00
C SER A 761 0.41 -18.45 6.75
N ALA A 762 1.71 -18.19 6.91
CA ALA A 762 2.58 -17.90 5.77
C ALA A 762 2.67 -19.08 4.80
N ALA A 763 2.79 -20.31 5.32
CA ALA A 763 2.76 -21.52 4.51
C ALA A 763 1.43 -21.69 3.75
N SER A 764 0.28 -21.46 4.40
CA SER A 764 -1.04 -21.54 3.76
C SER A 764 -1.24 -20.47 2.68
N GLN A 765 -0.77 -19.24 2.93
CA GLN A 765 -0.79 -18.16 1.94
C GLN A 765 0.10 -18.48 0.74
N LEU A 766 1.25 -19.12 0.96
CA LEU A 766 2.15 -19.51 -0.11
C LEU A 766 1.58 -20.62 -1.00
N LEU A 767 0.92 -21.63 -0.41
CA LEU A 767 0.19 -22.66 -1.16
C LEU A 767 -0.97 -22.06 -1.97
N SER A 768 -1.62 -21.02 -1.45
CA SER A 768 -2.69 -20.30 -2.14
C SER A 768 -2.15 -19.46 -3.30
N LEU A 769 -1.04 -18.77 -3.08
CA LEU A 769 -0.33 -18.02 -4.11
C LEU A 769 0.10 -18.93 -5.27
N ALA A 770 0.71 -20.09 -4.97
CA ALA A 770 1.08 -21.04 -6.01
C ALA A 770 -0.12 -21.57 -6.78
N ALA A 771 -1.23 -21.90 -6.11
CA ALA A 771 -2.44 -22.38 -6.78
C ALA A 771 -3.04 -21.34 -7.74
N ASP A 772 -2.89 -20.04 -7.44
CA ASP A 772 -3.37 -18.95 -8.29
C ASP A 772 -2.40 -18.64 -9.46
N HIS A 773 -1.18 -19.18 -9.43
CA HIS A 773 -0.12 -18.99 -10.43
C HIS A 773 0.45 -20.32 -10.95
N GLY A 774 -0.42 -21.26 -11.37
CA GLY A 774 -0.05 -22.61 -11.80
C GLY A 774 1.02 -22.71 -12.90
N ASP A 775 1.12 -21.69 -13.76
CA ASP A 775 2.09 -21.62 -14.86
C ASP A 775 3.45 -21.04 -14.46
N ASP A 776 3.61 -20.56 -13.22
CA ASP A 776 4.85 -19.92 -12.75
C ASP A 776 5.92 -20.97 -12.39
N TYR A 777 6.87 -21.13 -13.30
CA TYR A 777 7.94 -22.12 -13.21
C TYR A 777 8.82 -21.97 -11.96
N GLU A 778 9.22 -20.73 -11.62
CA GLU A 778 10.11 -20.45 -10.48
C GLU A 778 9.40 -20.70 -9.15
N LEU A 779 8.13 -20.33 -9.05
CA LEU A 779 7.31 -20.57 -7.86
C LEU A 779 7.19 -22.07 -7.53
N TYR A 780 7.02 -22.91 -8.56
CA TYR A 780 6.81 -24.34 -8.38
C TYR A 780 8.08 -25.17 -8.21
N LEU A 781 9.24 -24.72 -8.70
CA LEU A 781 10.50 -25.48 -8.64
C LEU A 781 11.56 -24.89 -7.70
N ASP A 782 11.51 -23.59 -7.44
CA ASP A 782 12.45 -22.91 -6.54
C ASP A 782 11.87 -22.51 -5.21
N VAL A 783 10.54 -22.41 -5.09
CA VAL A 783 9.90 -21.96 -3.85
C VAL A 783 9.16 -23.10 -3.14
N LEU A 784 8.11 -23.67 -3.74
CA LEU A 784 7.29 -24.69 -3.07
C LEU A 784 8.08 -25.91 -2.54
N PRO A 785 9.00 -26.52 -3.32
CA PRO A 785 9.70 -27.72 -2.88
C PRO A 785 10.76 -27.47 -1.81
N ARG A 786 11.01 -26.20 -1.44
CA ARG A 786 11.92 -25.83 -0.34
C ARG A 786 11.22 -25.81 1.01
N LEU A 787 9.90 -25.73 1.02
CA LEU A 787 9.13 -25.71 2.26
C LEU A 787 9.24 -27.03 2.99
N ASP A 788 9.23 -26.96 4.32
CA ASP A 788 9.16 -28.14 5.16
C ASP A 788 7.86 -28.90 4.84
N ILE A 789 8.03 -30.15 4.44
CA ILE A 789 6.92 -31.00 4.04
C ILE A 789 6.07 -31.44 5.24
N ASP A 790 6.67 -31.51 6.43
CA ASP A 790 5.96 -31.87 7.66
C ASP A 790 5.07 -30.69 8.11
N LEU A 791 5.40 -29.45 7.73
CA LEU A 791 4.58 -28.26 7.94
C LEU A 791 3.47 -28.12 6.88
N THR A 792 3.79 -28.37 5.62
CA THR A 792 2.91 -28.07 4.48
C THR A 792 1.92 -29.18 4.15
N ALA A 793 2.28 -30.45 4.33
CA ALA A 793 1.40 -31.56 3.99
C ALA A 793 0.06 -31.56 4.76
N PRO A 794 -0.01 -31.27 6.07
CA PRO A 794 -1.28 -31.15 6.77
C PRO A 794 -2.19 -30.04 6.21
N LEU A 795 -1.61 -28.92 5.78
CA LEU A 795 -2.34 -27.79 5.18
C LEU A 795 -2.88 -28.15 3.79
N LEU A 796 -2.10 -28.89 3.00
CA LEU A 796 -2.52 -29.40 1.70
C LEU A 796 -3.67 -30.41 1.83
N LEU A 797 -3.53 -31.38 2.74
CA LEU A 797 -4.55 -32.42 2.94
C LEU A 797 -5.86 -31.86 3.53
N ALA A 798 -5.84 -30.69 4.16
CA ALA A 798 -7.06 -29.99 4.57
C ALA A 798 -7.90 -29.46 3.38
N ASN A 799 -7.33 -29.39 2.17
CA ASN A 799 -8.01 -28.93 0.95
C ASN A 799 -7.61 -29.78 -0.27
N THR A 800 -8.32 -30.90 -0.46
CA THR A 800 -8.06 -31.87 -1.54
C THR A 800 -8.04 -31.24 -2.94
N GLU A 801 -8.96 -30.32 -3.25
CA GLU A 801 -9.03 -29.69 -4.58
C GLU A 801 -7.78 -28.83 -4.87
N GLN A 802 -7.35 -28.05 -3.87
CA GLN A 802 -6.13 -27.25 -3.97
C GLN A 802 -4.88 -28.14 -4.03
N ALA A 803 -4.82 -29.20 -3.22
CA ALA A 803 -3.72 -30.15 -3.25
C ALA A 803 -3.57 -30.79 -4.62
N LEU A 804 -4.68 -31.26 -5.21
CA LEU A 804 -4.69 -31.80 -6.57
C LEU A 804 -4.24 -30.75 -7.59
N SER A 805 -4.76 -29.53 -7.53
CA SER A 805 -4.34 -28.44 -8.44
C SER A 805 -2.82 -28.19 -8.38
N LEU A 806 -2.25 -28.15 -7.18
CA LEU A 806 -0.82 -27.93 -6.97
C LEU A 806 0.02 -29.11 -7.48
N ILE A 807 -0.42 -30.35 -7.23
CA ILE A 807 0.24 -31.57 -7.73
C ILE A 807 0.23 -31.61 -9.26
N HIS A 808 -0.89 -31.25 -9.90
CA HIS A 808 -0.97 -31.20 -11.35
C HIS A 808 -0.05 -30.14 -11.94
N ALA A 809 -0.02 -28.94 -11.34
CA ALA A 809 0.85 -27.85 -11.77
C ALA A 809 2.34 -28.22 -11.66
N ILE A 810 2.80 -28.72 -10.49
CA ILE A 810 4.21 -29.13 -10.34
C ILE A 810 4.58 -30.29 -11.27
N THR A 811 3.63 -31.18 -11.58
CA THR A 811 3.86 -32.28 -12.54
C THR A 811 3.94 -31.78 -13.98
N GLY A 812 3.18 -30.74 -14.32
CA GLY A 812 3.20 -30.09 -15.64
C GLY A 812 4.56 -29.49 -16.00
N HIS A 813 5.31 -29.01 -15.00
CA HIS A 813 6.63 -28.39 -15.17
C HIS A 813 7.78 -29.37 -15.45
N VAL A 814 7.50 -30.67 -15.59
CA VAL A 814 8.51 -31.71 -15.88
C VAL A 814 9.28 -31.49 -17.20
N GLN A 815 8.70 -30.73 -18.13
CA GLN A 815 9.32 -30.41 -19.43
C GLN A 815 10.19 -29.15 -19.41
N GLY A 816 10.27 -28.43 -18.28
CA GLY A 816 10.98 -27.15 -18.20
C GLY A 816 10.12 -25.96 -18.61
N ASP A 817 10.72 -24.76 -18.64
CA ASP A 817 10.11 -23.47 -18.98
C ASP A 817 10.13 -23.15 -20.49
N GLY A 818 10.50 -24.13 -21.32
CA GLY A 818 10.67 -23.96 -22.77
C GLY A 818 12.06 -23.46 -23.21
N THR A 819 12.97 -23.16 -22.28
CA THR A 819 14.36 -22.75 -22.56
C THR A 819 15.38 -23.88 -22.36
N GLY A 820 15.00 -24.95 -21.64
CA GLY A 820 15.83 -26.14 -21.40
C GLY A 820 15.12 -27.18 -20.54
N TRP A 821 15.78 -28.33 -20.32
CA TRP A 821 15.31 -29.32 -19.33
C TRP A 821 15.51 -28.80 -17.91
N PRO A 822 14.63 -29.15 -16.94
CA PRO A 822 14.81 -28.77 -15.54
C PRO A 822 16.18 -29.18 -15.01
N HIS A 823 16.78 -28.34 -14.18
CA HIS A 823 18.08 -28.62 -13.58
C HIS A 823 17.96 -29.82 -12.62
N TRP A 824 19.03 -30.62 -12.49
CA TRP A 824 19.03 -31.85 -11.67
C TRP A 824 18.60 -31.60 -10.21
N ASN A 825 18.99 -30.45 -9.64
CA ASN A 825 18.56 -30.03 -8.30
C ASN A 825 17.04 -29.77 -8.19
N GLU A 826 16.41 -29.22 -9.23
CA GLU A 826 14.97 -28.93 -9.22
C GLU A 826 14.17 -30.23 -9.29
N SER A 827 14.57 -31.13 -10.19
CA SER A 827 13.99 -32.47 -10.33
C SER A 827 14.10 -33.25 -9.01
N LYS A 828 15.28 -33.21 -8.37
CA LYS A 828 15.52 -33.84 -7.06
C LYS A 828 14.57 -33.33 -5.98
N ARG A 829 14.32 -32.01 -5.94
CA ARG A 829 13.41 -31.39 -4.95
C ARG A 829 11.94 -31.69 -5.25
N ALA A 830 11.51 -31.59 -6.50
CA ALA A 830 10.13 -31.90 -6.91
C ALA A 830 9.75 -33.34 -6.55
N ILE A 831 10.62 -34.32 -6.85
CA ILE A 831 10.40 -35.73 -6.48
C ILE A 831 10.35 -35.91 -4.95
N ALA A 832 11.24 -35.24 -4.22
CA ALA A 832 11.27 -35.33 -2.76
C ALA A 832 10.00 -34.76 -2.11
N TRP A 833 9.52 -33.63 -2.61
CA TRP A 833 8.32 -32.94 -2.13
C TRP A 833 7.06 -33.77 -2.44
N LEU A 834 6.89 -34.23 -3.68
CA LEU A 834 5.78 -35.12 -4.09
C LEU A 834 5.77 -36.43 -3.29
N ARG A 835 6.94 -37.04 -3.05
CA ARG A 835 7.03 -38.22 -2.17
C ARG A 835 6.60 -37.88 -0.75
N GLY A 836 6.97 -36.72 -0.23
CA GLY A 836 6.57 -36.29 1.11
C GLY A 836 5.07 -36.07 1.23
N ILE A 837 4.41 -35.49 0.22
CA ILE A 837 2.94 -35.40 0.14
C ILE A 837 2.32 -36.81 0.12
N ALA A 838 2.80 -37.68 -0.77
CA ALA A 838 2.29 -39.04 -0.90
C ALA A 838 2.44 -39.85 0.41
N ARG A 839 3.55 -39.65 1.15
CA ARG A 839 3.77 -40.25 2.47
C ARG A 839 2.74 -39.81 3.51
N HIS A 840 2.39 -38.52 3.54
CA HIS A 840 1.38 -37.99 4.45
C HIS A 840 -0.02 -38.44 4.04
N ALA A 841 -0.36 -38.36 2.75
CA ALA A 841 -1.64 -38.83 2.22
C ALA A 841 -1.87 -40.32 2.53
N ALA A 842 -0.84 -41.16 2.41
CA ALA A 842 -0.92 -42.58 2.77
C ALA A 842 -1.12 -42.83 4.27
N ARG A 843 -0.64 -41.92 5.15
CA ARG A 843 -0.83 -42.02 6.60
C ARG A 843 -2.22 -41.56 7.03
N GLU A 844 -2.72 -40.50 6.40
CA GLU A 844 -4.04 -39.90 6.68
C GLU A 844 -5.18 -40.53 5.87
N GLU A 845 -4.90 -41.56 5.06
CA GLU A 845 -5.88 -42.28 4.22
C GLU A 845 -6.56 -41.42 3.14
N GLU A 846 -5.88 -40.36 2.67
CA GLU A 846 -6.32 -39.48 1.58
C GLU A 846 -5.91 -40.06 0.21
N TRP A 847 -6.72 -40.99 -0.29
CA TRP A 847 -6.38 -41.85 -1.43
C TRP A 847 -6.20 -41.11 -2.76
N ASP A 848 -7.05 -40.12 -3.06
CA ASP A 848 -6.97 -39.36 -4.32
C ASP A 848 -5.68 -38.53 -4.40
N VAL A 849 -5.29 -37.92 -3.28
CA VAL A 849 -4.03 -37.16 -3.18
C VAL A 849 -2.82 -38.08 -3.24
N LEU A 850 -2.89 -39.26 -2.60
CA LEU A 850 -1.84 -40.28 -2.68
C LEU A 850 -1.60 -40.71 -4.14
N GLU A 851 -2.67 -41.04 -4.86
CA GLU A 851 -2.58 -41.51 -6.25
C GLU A 851 -1.93 -40.44 -7.15
N GLU A 852 -2.41 -39.20 -7.07
CA GLU A 852 -1.90 -38.12 -7.93
C GLU A 852 -0.49 -37.67 -7.55
N ALA A 853 -0.16 -37.57 -6.26
CA ALA A 853 1.21 -37.27 -5.83
C ALA A 853 2.20 -38.36 -6.26
N ALA A 854 1.79 -39.64 -6.18
CA ALA A 854 2.59 -40.76 -6.66
C ALA A 854 2.76 -40.74 -8.18
N ARG A 855 1.72 -40.38 -8.93
CA ARG A 855 1.74 -40.21 -10.39
C ARG A 855 2.72 -39.11 -10.81
N GLY A 856 2.64 -37.95 -10.16
CA GLY A 856 3.61 -36.85 -10.36
C GLY A 856 5.03 -37.29 -10.06
N MET A 857 5.26 -37.96 -8.93
CA MET A 857 6.56 -38.47 -8.52
C MET A 857 7.15 -39.44 -9.57
N CYS A 858 6.36 -40.39 -10.07
CA CYS A 858 6.81 -41.35 -11.09
C CYS A 858 7.05 -40.68 -12.45
N THR A 859 6.30 -39.63 -12.77
CA THR A 859 6.47 -38.83 -14.00
C THR A 859 7.81 -38.11 -13.98
N TRP A 860 8.14 -37.45 -12.87
CA TRP A 860 9.44 -36.81 -12.67
C TRP A 860 10.60 -37.82 -12.65
N ASP A 861 10.46 -38.93 -11.92
CA ASP A 861 11.49 -39.98 -11.84
C ASP A 861 11.81 -40.61 -13.21
N ALA A 862 10.78 -40.83 -14.05
CA ALA A 862 10.98 -41.33 -15.41
C ALA A 862 11.66 -40.32 -16.34
N ALA A 863 11.51 -39.02 -16.08
CA ALA A 863 12.07 -37.93 -16.89
C ALA A 863 13.52 -37.59 -16.50
N SER A 864 13.85 -37.57 -15.21
CA SER A 864 15.14 -37.07 -14.71
C SER A 864 16.15 -38.15 -14.31
N ASN A 865 15.73 -39.40 -14.07
CA ASN A 865 16.60 -40.52 -13.67
C ASN A 865 17.45 -40.22 -12.40
N GLU A 866 16.83 -39.64 -11.37
CA GLU A 866 17.49 -39.17 -10.14
C GLU A 866 17.75 -40.30 -9.12
N PHE A 867 18.98 -40.83 -9.11
CA PHE A 867 19.36 -42.00 -8.31
C PHE A 867 19.14 -41.87 -6.80
N ASP A 868 19.45 -40.71 -6.20
CA ASP A 868 19.25 -40.48 -4.76
C ASP A 868 17.77 -40.59 -4.37
N GLN A 869 16.89 -40.07 -5.23
CA GLN A 869 15.45 -40.09 -4.98
C GLN A 869 14.88 -41.48 -5.22
N GLN A 870 15.41 -42.24 -6.18
CA GLN A 870 15.05 -43.64 -6.38
C GLN A 870 15.37 -44.49 -5.14
N ILE A 871 16.53 -44.29 -4.50
CA ILE A 871 16.87 -44.96 -3.23
C ILE A 871 15.83 -44.65 -2.15
N ALA A 872 15.54 -43.36 -1.94
CA ALA A 872 14.60 -42.93 -0.91
C ALA A 872 13.16 -43.42 -1.17
N THR A 873 12.74 -43.45 -2.44
CA THR A 873 11.44 -44.00 -2.84
C THR A 873 11.40 -45.51 -2.65
N ARG A 874 12.46 -46.24 -3.04
CA ARG A 874 12.59 -47.69 -2.80
C ARG A 874 12.47 -48.03 -1.33
N ASP A 875 13.14 -47.27 -0.45
CA ASP A 875 13.08 -47.48 0.99
C ASP A 875 11.67 -47.24 1.53
N TRP A 876 10.96 -46.22 1.03
CA TRP A 876 9.57 -45.97 1.39
C TRP A 876 8.64 -47.11 0.93
N LEU A 877 8.81 -47.63 -0.30
CA LEU A 877 8.01 -48.75 -0.83
C LEU A 877 8.02 -49.99 0.06
N ARG A 878 9.13 -50.26 0.78
CA ARG A 878 9.23 -51.40 1.71
C ARG A 878 8.27 -51.32 2.89
N HIS A 879 7.82 -50.11 3.24
CA HIS A 879 6.99 -49.86 4.42
C HIS A 879 5.51 -49.71 4.09
N LEU A 880 5.12 -49.81 2.82
CA LEU A 880 3.73 -49.67 2.39
C LEU A 880 3.02 -51.02 2.39
N HIS A 881 1.80 -51.03 2.91
CA HIS A 881 0.94 -52.21 3.01
C HIS A 881 -0.52 -51.84 2.72
N GLY A 882 -1.34 -52.84 2.37
CA GLY A 882 -2.78 -52.66 2.26
C GLY A 882 -3.20 -51.74 1.10
N GLN A 883 -4.16 -50.85 1.32
CA GLN A 883 -4.74 -50.01 0.28
C GLN A 883 -3.72 -49.04 -0.35
N ALA A 884 -2.85 -48.42 0.47
CA ALA A 884 -1.79 -47.55 -0.04
C ALA A 884 -0.84 -48.30 -0.99
N ALA A 885 -0.50 -49.55 -0.67
CA ALA A 885 0.33 -50.39 -1.54
C ALA A 885 -0.37 -50.77 -2.85
N GLN A 886 -1.69 -50.95 -2.83
CA GLN A 886 -2.47 -51.24 -4.05
C GLN A 886 -2.55 -50.04 -4.99
N ILE A 887 -2.79 -48.84 -4.45
CA ILE A 887 -2.82 -47.58 -5.21
C ILE A 887 -1.45 -47.35 -5.86
N LEU A 888 -0.38 -47.42 -5.06
CA LEU A 888 0.96 -47.20 -5.60
C LEU A 888 1.39 -48.27 -6.60
N ALA A 889 0.98 -49.53 -6.41
CA ALA A 889 1.16 -50.58 -7.40
C ALA A 889 0.41 -50.31 -8.71
N SER A 890 -0.73 -49.60 -8.67
CA SER A 890 -1.45 -49.18 -9.87
C SER A 890 -0.66 -48.12 -10.63
N VAL A 891 -0.22 -47.07 -9.95
CA VAL A 891 0.62 -46.02 -10.53
C VAL A 891 1.91 -46.59 -11.13
N LEU A 892 2.59 -47.50 -10.42
CA LEU A 892 3.80 -48.15 -10.95
C LEU A 892 3.56 -48.96 -12.24
N ARG A 893 2.37 -49.54 -12.43
CA ARG A 893 2.02 -50.23 -13.70
C ARG A 893 1.82 -49.25 -14.85
N GLU A 894 1.33 -48.05 -14.55
CA GLU A 894 1.12 -46.97 -15.52
C GLU A 894 2.44 -46.28 -15.90
N HIS A 895 3.44 -46.31 -15.00
CA HIS A 895 4.76 -45.71 -15.19
C HIS A 895 5.90 -46.75 -15.21
N PRO A 896 5.98 -47.65 -16.22
CA PRO A 896 6.98 -48.72 -16.26
C PRO A 896 8.44 -48.19 -16.29
N GLY A 897 8.64 -46.99 -16.85
CA GLY A 897 9.95 -46.33 -16.91
C GLY A 897 10.51 -45.92 -15.53
N SER A 898 9.64 -45.64 -14.54
CA SER A 898 10.03 -45.42 -13.14
C SER A 898 10.09 -46.76 -12.39
N ALA A 899 9.11 -47.65 -12.61
CA ALA A 899 9.03 -48.92 -11.90
C ALA A 899 10.26 -49.84 -12.07
N ARG A 900 10.94 -49.78 -13.23
CA ARG A 900 12.16 -50.54 -13.50
C ARG A 900 13.31 -50.28 -12.52
N TYR A 901 13.34 -49.09 -11.90
CA TYR A 901 14.39 -48.74 -10.93
C TYR A 901 14.27 -49.48 -9.60
N TYR A 902 13.11 -50.11 -9.36
CA TYR A 902 12.80 -50.80 -8.10
C TYR A 902 12.85 -52.33 -8.21
N TYR A 903 13.49 -52.89 -9.25
CA TYR A 903 13.50 -54.33 -9.55
C TYR A 903 13.97 -55.21 -8.39
N GLU A 904 14.84 -54.71 -7.52
CA GLU A 904 15.36 -55.42 -6.34
C GLU A 904 14.26 -55.82 -5.36
N LEU A 905 13.18 -55.03 -5.27
CA LEU A 905 12.06 -55.30 -4.36
C LEU A 905 11.27 -56.56 -4.76
N THR A 906 11.36 -57.02 -6.00
CA THR A 906 10.61 -58.19 -6.50
C THR A 906 10.90 -59.47 -5.71
N GLY A 907 12.12 -59.62 -5.19
CA GLY A 907 12.58 -60.76 -4.40
C GLY A 907 12.39 -60.61 -2.88
N GLU A 908 12.09 -59.41 -2.40
CA GLU A 908 12.02 -59.11 -0.97
C GLU A 908 10.67 -59.55 -0.36
N ARG A 909 10.69 -60.55 0.52
CA ARG A 909 9.46 -61.10 1.14
C ARG A 909 8.71 -60.13 2.06
N GLY A 910 9.37 -59.07 2.55
CA GLY A 910 8.77 -58.05 3.40
C GLY A 910 7.98 -56.98 2.65
N VAL A 911 8.13 -56.90 1.32
CA VAL A 911 7.42 -55.93 0.48
C VAL A 911 6.05 -56.48 0.07
N ASP A 912 5.04 -55.60 0.03
CA ASP A 912 3.68 -55.96 -0.36
C ASP A 912 3.63 -56.63 -1.75
N ILE A 913 2.82 -57.68 -1.85
CA ILE A 913 2.70 -58.50 -3.07
C ILE A 913 2.21 -57.70 -4.28
N ALA A 914 1.38 -56.67 -4.06
CA ALA A 914 0.88 -55.82 -5.13
C ALA A 914 2.00 -54.99 -5.77
N ILE A 915 2.87 -54.40 -4.94
CA ILE A 915 4.04 -53.61 -5.36
C ILE A 915 5.02 -54.51 -6.12
N ARG A 916 5.34 -55.68 -5.56
CA ARG A 916 6.23 -56.66 -6.21
C ARG A 916 5.73 -57.10 -7.58
N SER A 917 4.41 -57.35 -7.68
CA SER A 917 3.76 -57.73 -8.94
C SER A 917 3.80 -56.62 -9.99
N ALA A 918 3.55 -55.37 -9.58
CA ALA A 918 3.63 -54.19 -10.46
C ALA A 918 5.04 -54.01 -11.03
N ILE A 919 6.07 -54.07 -10.18
CA ILE A 919 7.47 -53.92 -10.61
C ILE A 919 7.88 -55.06 -11.55
N ASN A 920 7.52 -56.31 -11.23
CA ASN A 920 7.85 -57.46 -12.07
C ASN A 920 7.16 -57.38 -13.46
N SER A 921 5.95 -56.84 -13.50
CA SER A 921 5.21 -56.59 -14.75
C SER A 921 5.86 -55.49 -15.59
N ALA A 922 6.44 -54.48 -14.96
CA ALA A 922 7.18 -53.41 -15.63
C ALA A 922 8.55 -53.87 -16.14
N ALA A 923 9.25 -54.74 -15.42
CA ALA A 923 10.53 -55.32 -15.85
C ALA A 923 10.42 -56.31 -17.02
N SER A 924 9.20 -56.77 -17.33
CA SER A 924 8.89 -57.68 -18.43
C SER A 924 8.46 -56.96 -19.73
N LYS A 925 8.28 -55.64 -19.68
CA LYS A 925 7.93 -54.75 -20.80
C LYS A 925 9.12 -53.85 -21.13
#